data_AF-A0A1I7XPG7-F1
#
_entry.id   AF-A0A1I7XPG7-F1
#
_cell.length_a   1.000
_cell.length_b   1.000
_cell.length_c   1.000
_cell.angle_alpha   90.00
_cell.angle_beta   90.00
_cell.angle_gamma   90.00
#
_symmetry.space_group_name_H-M   'P 1'
#
loop_
_entity.id
_entity.type
_entity.pdbx_description
1 polymer ?
#
loop_
_entity_poly.entity_id
_entity_poly.type
_entity_poly.pdbx_seq_one_letter_code
_entity_poly.pdbx_strand_id
1 'polypeptide(L)'
;MVLWLLFSLITASAVKITIPEYKESSVRDVLDRLPAWISSEFPDIVINSFSELVDGRVRIMVDPLGRKTVEANSPTAALYGINYFLRNHCFTQISWENSSFGEGCEDVRDTEIELIAPKVRYFGNPCTFSYSFAWWQWKNWERMIDWLALNGFNMVLAPIGQEAIWRDVFISLGVDRRKLDDYFTGPAYLAWHRMGNLKRWGGPLSESLMENQLELNVKIVSRMVELGIVPVLPTFSGFVPNDLVRSKINRNGKKLDAIMFFDRLLQSWTFFYDKWPNKAVKAFLSGVPVGKLLVLDLYAENHPLWLEFNSFFGHSFVWCMLHNFGGTTEMRGNIKHLNKAYQLALSSSNTFVGAGLTMEAIQQNYIVYQFVIDRIWSKDLVPLNEWYEAFQLYLTQLVMNTYVSSRYQLSSTAASKAWSLLLRTLYSEPVKMDTERFSVFIYFRPSFGKRIKYWFDPSVLRTIAGYFIQLKEIMWDNPLFREDYNDVMREALQYELGNKVILRVYEGYGSGDNEEILKACRNLDTMFENIERHTNNDLLEWIGSTTLTSTTPYWNLLNYLLYSNPSNTVVRLVGFPGELFMNMLKAMILPLIVASLISGLSQLDGKTSGKLGCRAIMYYALTTTHAVVLGIIIVILIHPGDPTIKKHLEITDIVHAKVSALDKFLDLFRNMFPENIIRSTFQQQQTVNVIINETTGSEVATIQYSDGMNVLGKATFYNANNYCLIIFCIVMGLVISRVGKPARPLADLFIALDIVISRIVFLIMWFGPIGIPSLIAQKMLEVNDLVGTARMLFMFMLTVIAGLTIQCFVTLPLIFFIGTRHNPYKFLRGLGQAVLTALGTASSAACLPITFQCLKDMGIDSRVTKFVLPVGAMVNMDGTALYEAVASIFIAQMNGMELSFGKVLTVSVTATLASIGAASIPGAGLVTMLIVLTALGLPANDVSLIIAIDWFLDRLRTSVNVIGDAFGCGFVHFLCIGDLNELSIPDQNDKEAIKPTTMSHGINFDDLEKNIENNNNAHNIHISTMIAYCFFSLLLKHLIFLNTTVAQVTEKMIHMPELDMRFMFNLFIAMTAHIHYPSVNDDGHITVQNILVLCVSANFTLYYQLCPQSIVRGNLTVNPRPRNATHQ
;
A
#
# COMPACT_ATOMS: atom_id res chain seq x y z
N MET A 1 31.64 28.25 60.81
CA MET A 1 32.64 27.93 59.75
C MET A 1 32.81 26.42 59.57
N VAL A 2 33.14 25.64 60.62
CA VAL A 2 33.24 24.16 60.53
C VAL A 2 31.89 23.50 60.19
N LEU A 3 30.78 24.00 60.73
CA LEU A 3 29.42 23.56 60.33
C LEU A 3 29.06 23.95 58.89
N TRP A 4 29.62 25.04 58.34
CA TRP A 4 29.40 25.46 56.95
C TRP A 4 30.32 24.71 55.98
N LEU A 5 31.52 24.32 56.44
CA LEU A 5 32.42 23.39 55.75
C LEU A 5 31.84 21.97 55.75
N LEU A 6 31.24 21.51 56.84
CA LEU A 6 30.50 20.24 56.92
C LEU A 6 29.24 20.28 56.06
N PHE A 7 28.48 21.39 56.04
CA PHE A 7 27.35 21.55 55.12
C PHE A 7 27.80 21.62 53.66
N SER A 8 28.92 22.29 53.34
CA SER A 8 29.47 22.34 51.98
C SER A 8 30.09 21.02 51.52
N LEU A 9 30.59 20.20 52.46
CA LEU A 9 31.02 18.83 52.23
C LEU A 9 29.82 17.89 52.04
N ILE A 10 28.65 18.21 52.60
CA ILE A 10 27.39 17.45 52.46
C ILE A 10 26.60 17.87 51.19
N THR A 11 26.86 19.05 50.59
CA THR A 11 26.17 19.53 49.38
C THR A 11 26.85 19.20 48.05
N ALA A 12 27.89 18.36 48.04
CA ALA A 12 28.43 17.77 46.81
C ALA A 12 27.79 16.39 46.56
N SER A 13 26.45 16.32 46.57
CA SER A 13 25.76 15.06 46.32
C SER A 13 25.87 14.70 44.83
N ALA A 14 26.74 13.74 44.50
CA ALA A 14 26.75 13.08 43.20
C ALA A 14 25.35 12.59 42.84
N VAL A 15 24.98 12.63 41.55
CA VAL A 15 23.65 12.22 41.08
C VAL A 15 23.36 10.79 41.56
N LYS A 16 22.24 10.60 42.25
CA LYS A 16 21.74 9.30 42.70
C LYS A 16 20.74 8.79 41.68
N ILE A 17 20.94 7.57 41.20
CA ILE A 17 20.09 6.92 40.20
C ILE A 17 19.68 5.57 40.78
N THR A 18 18.39 5.38 41.01
CA THR A 18 17.83 4.14 41.55
C THR A 18 17.83 3.04 40.48
N ILE A 19 18.19 1.82 40.87
CA ILE A 19 18.13 0.65 39.99
C ILE A 19 16.72 0.06 40.09
N PRO A 20 16.08 -0.31 38.96
CA PRO A 20 14.80 -0.99 39.01
C PRO A 20 14.96 -2.42 39.56
N GLU A 21 13.88 -2.97 40.12
CA GLU A 21 13.88 -4.35 40.63
C GLU A 21 14.07 -5.33 39.47
N TYR A 22 15.19 -6.06 39.49
CA TYR A 22 15.62 -6.96 38.42
C TYR A 22 15.53 -8.43 38.88
N LYS A 23 15.54 -9.35 37.91
CA LYS A 23 15.49 -10.80 38.18
C LYS A 23 16.88 -11.39 38.05
N GLU A 24 17.39 -12.10 39.04
CA GLU A 24 18.71 -12.75 38.92
C GLU A 24 18.76 -13.78 37.78
N SER A 25 17.63 -14.42 37.46
CA SER A 25 17.50 -15.34 36.32
C SER A 25 17.70 -14.65 34.96
N SER A 26 17.62 -13.32 34.87
CA SER A 26 17.70 -12.59 33.60
C SER A 26 19.02 -12.80 32.88
N VAL A 27 20.12 -13.02 33.62
CA VAL A 27 21.45 -13.31 33.06
C VAL A 27 21.43 -14.65 32.34
N ARG A 28 20.83 -15.68 32.95
CA ARG A 28 20.67 -17.00 32.35
C ARG A 28 19.85 -16.94 31.06
N ASP A 29 18.74 -16.19 31.07
CA ASP A 29 17.90 -16.03 29.88
C ASP A 29 18.69 -15.48 28.67
N VAL A 30 19.66 -14.58 28.89
CA VAL A 30 20.53 -14.07 27.82
C VAL A 30 21.48 -15.16 27.32
N LEU A 31 22.11 -15.90 28.23
CA LEU A 31 23.05 -16.96 27.87
C LEU A 31 22.37 -18.11 27.12
N ASP A 32 21.13 -18.44 27.47
CA ASP A 32 20.35 -19.51 26.82
C ASP A 32 19.90 -19.15 25.39
N ARG A 33 19.96 -17.86 25.02
CA ARG A 33 19.76 -17.40 23.63
C ARG A 33 21.04 -17.41 22.79
N LEU A 34 22.20 -17.62 23.41
CA LEU A 34 23.47 -17.86 22.74
C LEU A 34 23.66 -19.37 22.47
N PRO A 35 24.69 -19.80 21.72
CA PRO A 35 24.99 -21.23 21.57
C PRO A 35 25.00 -21.99 22.90
N ALA A 36 24.35 -23.16 22.93
CA ALA A 36 24.04 -23.89 24.16
C ALA A 36 25.24 -24.17 25.06
N TRP A 37 26.43 -24.34 24.48
CA TRP A 37 27.66 -24.59 25.23
C TRP A 37 28.07 -23.41 26.12
N ILE A 38 27.69 -22.17 25.78
CA ILE A 38 28.04 -20.98 26.56
C ILE A 38 27.34 -20.98 27.92
N SER A 39 26.06 -21.35 27.97
CA SER A 39 25.32 -21.42 29.25
C SER A 39 25.90 -22.49 30.18
N SER A 40 26.37 -23.61 29.64
CA SER A 40 27.06 -24.67 30.41
C SER A 40 28.45 -24.29 30.88
N GLU A 41 29.13 -23.38 30.18
CA GLU A 41 30.51 -22.96 30.49
C GLU A 41 30.58 -22.12 31.79
N PHE A 42 29.49 -21.44 32.13
CA PHE A 42 29.37 -20.57 33.32
C PHE A 42 28.26 -21.06 34.27
N PRO A 43 28.50 -22.14 35.05
CA PRO A 43 27.49 -22.72 35.94
C PRO A 43 27.23 -21.88 37.20
N ASP A 44 28.20 -21.12 37.68
CA ASP A 44 28.10 -20.39 38.96
C ASP A 44 28.17 -18.88 38.73
N ILE A 45 27.02 -18.20 38.82
CA ILE A 45 26.90 -16.73 38.67
C ILE A 45 26.26 -16.16 39.94
N VAL A 46 26.96 -15.23 40.58
CA VAL A 46 26.54 -14.57 41.83
C VAL A 46 26.44 -13.07 41.60
N ILE A 47 25.29 -12.48 41.93
CA ILE A 47 25.04 -11.05 41.77
C ILE A 47 24.79 -10.42 43.15
N ASN A 48 25.70 -9.54 43.58
CA ASN A 48 25.56 -8.76 44.80
C ASN A 48 24.77 -7.48 44.52
N SER A 49 23.51 -7.44 44.94
CA SER A 49 22.57 -6.37 44.57
C SER A 49 22.80 -5.05 45.31
N PHE A 50 22.54 -3.94 44.62
CA PHE A 50 22.57 -2.58 45.16
C PHE A 50 21.29 -1.83 44.78
N SER A 51 20.83 -0.92 45.65
CA SER A 51 19.62 -0.12 45.42
C SER A 51 19.85 1.11 44.52
N GLU A 52 21.10 1.55 44.37
CA GLU A 52 21.49 2.71 43.55
C GLU A 52 22.60 2.28 42.57
N LEU A 53 22.69 2.96 41.42
CA LEU A 53 23.79 2.76 40.49
C LEU A 53 25.13 3.05 41.17
N VAL A 54 26.04 2.09 41.08
CA VAL A 54 27.42 2.16 41.56
C VAL A 54 28.38 1.83 40.42
N ASP A 55 29.68 2.03 40.65
CA ASP A 55 30.72 1.53 39.75
C ASP A 55 30.49 0.04 39.50
N GLY A 56 30.47 -0.37 38.23
CA GLY A 56 30.28 -1.76 37.85
C GLY A 56 31.52 -2.55 38.19
N ARG A 57 31.36 -3.71 38.83
CA ARG A 57 32.44 -4.62 39.18
C ARG A 57 32.04 -6.03 38.81
N VAL A 58 32.93 -6.73 38.14
CA VAL A 58 32.82 -8.16 37.87
C VAL A 58 34.16 -8.83 38.11
N ARG A 59 34.11 -10.01 38.74
CA ARG A 59 35.24 -10.88 39.01
C ARG A 59 34.93 -12.26 38.45
N ILE A 60 35.85 -12.81 37.67
CA ILE A 60 35.76 -14.17 37.12
C ILE A 60 36.92 -14.96 37.70
N MET A 61 36.59 -16.02 38.43
CA MET A 61 37.55 -16.93 39.03
C MET A 61 37.50 -18.26 38.30
N VAL A 62 38.65 -18.75 37.84
CA VAL A 62 38.77 -20.08 37.23
C VAL A 62 39.62 -20.95 38.16
N ASP A 63 38.99 -21.99 38.71
CA ASP A 63 39.64 -22.89 39.67
C ASP A 63 40.66 -23.84 38.99
N PRO A 64 41.50 -24.56 39.76
CA PRO A 64 42.49 -25.50 39.19
C PRO A 64 41.87 -26.64 38.36
N LEU A 65 40.56 -26.90 38.54
CA LEU A 65 39.78 -27.91 37.82
C LEU A 65 39.08 -27.32 36.57
N GLY A 66 39.27 -26.04 36.28
CA GLY A 66 38.68 -25.33 35.14
C GLY A 66 37.24 -24.84 35.34
N ARG A 67 36.68 -24.95 36.56
CA ARG A 67 35.33 -24.44 36.88
C ARG A 67 35.38 -22.93 37.04
N LYS A 68 34.38 -22.25 36.47
CA LYS A 68 34.31 -20.80 36.38
C LYS A 68 33.21 -20.27 37.29
N THR A 69 33.56 -19.30 38.13
CA THR A 69 32.61 -18.57 38.98
C THR A 69 32.64 -17.09 38.62
N VAL A 70 31.46 -16.51 38.38
CA VAL A 70 31.29 -15.09 38.03
C VAL A 70 30.63 -14.37 39.20
N GLU A 71 31.34 -13.44 39.83
CA GLU A 71 30.81 -12.57 40.86
C GLU A 71 30.67 -11.15 40.32
N ALA A 72 29.47 -10.56 40.37
CA ALA A 72 29.23 -9.22 39.87
C ALA A 72 28.30 -8.41 40.79
N ASN A 73 28.24 -7.09 40.60
CA ASN A 73 27.32 -6.22 41.33
C ASN A 73 26.09 -5.75 40.53
N SER A 74 25.95 -6.20 39.29
CA SER A 74 24.75 -6.03 38.47
C SER A 74 24.67 -7.14 37.41
N PRO A 75 23.47 -7.42 36.86
CA PRO A 75 23.33 -8.37 35.74
C PRO A 75 24.15 -7.96 34.51
N THR A 76 24.18 -6.67 34.19
CA THR A 76 24.97 -6.13 33.06
C THR A 76 26.48 -6.24 33.27
N ALA A 77 26.96 -6.14 34.52
CA ALA A 77 28.37 -6.37 34.84
C ALA A 77 28.75 -7.85 34.70
N ALA A 78 27.89 -8.76 35.17
CA ALA A 78 28.08 -10.20 34.96
C ALA A 78 28.16 -10.56 33.47
N LEU A 79 27.19 -10.08 32.68
CA LEU A 79 27.12 -10.33 31.24
C LEU A 79 28.32 -9.72 30.48
N TYR A 80 28.78 -8.53 30.87
CA TYR A 80 30.00 -7.97 30.29
C TYR A 80 31.23 -8.81 30.60
N GLY A 81 31.40 -9.25 31.85
CA GLY A 81 32.52 -10.12 32.23
C GLY A 81 32.52 -11.42 31.41
N ILE A 82 31.36 -12.07 31.28
CA ILE A 82 31.21 -13.27 30.47
C ILE A 82 31.57 -12.98 29.01
N ASN A 83 31.03 -11.91 28.42
CA ASN A 83 31.32 -11.53 27.04
C ASN A 83 32.82 -11.19 26.85
N TYR A 84 33.46 -10.56 27.83
CA TYR A 84 34.90 -10.31 27.83
C TYR A 84 35.67 -11.64 27.83
N PHE A 85 35.30 -12.61 28.67
CA PHE A 85 35.92 -13.93 28.69
C PHE A 85 35.76 -14.65 27.34
N LEU A 86 34.55 -14.63 26.77
CA LEU A 86 34.24 -15.23 25.47
C LEU A 86 35.09 -14.64 24.32
N ARG A 87 35.30 -13.31 24.32
CA ARG A 87 36.17 -12.64 23.33
C ARG A 87 37.63 -13.04 23.48
N ASN A 88 38.15 -13.06 24.71
CA ASN A 88 39.59 -13.23 24.95
C ASN A 88 40.03 -14.71 24.95
N HIS A 89 39.15 -15.64 25.31
CA HIS A 89 39.51 -17.05 25.51
C HIS A 89 38.68 -18.03 24.68
N CYS A 90 37.61 -17.59 24.00
CA CYS A 90 36.72 -18.51 23.28
C CYS A 90 36.46 -18.07 21.83
N PHE A 91 37.30 -17.17 21.31
CA PHE A 91 37.25 -16.69 19.92
C PHE A 91 35.85 -16.29 19.43
N THR A 92 35.06 -15.68 20.33
CA THR A 92 33.65 -15.33 20.09
C THR A 92 33.51 -13.83 20.00
N GLN A 93 32.79 -13.33 18.98
CA GLN A 93 32.50 -11.91 18.81
C GLN A 93 31.00 -11.70 18.57
N ILE A 94 30.36 -10.99 19.51
CA ILE A 94 28.93 -10.66 19.44
C ILE A 94 28.77 -9.23 18.92
N SER A 95 28.04 -9.07 17.81
CA SER A 95 27.79 -7.75 17.17
C SER A 95 26.28 -7.48 17.02
N TRP A 96 25.91 -6.34 16.42
CA TRP A 96 24.50 -5.95 16.30
C TRP A 96 23.68 -6.87 15.41
N GLU A 97 24.27 -7.43 14.35
CA GLU A 97 23.57 -8.27 13.36
C GLU A 97 24.07 -9.69 13.30
N ASN A 98 25.26 -9.84 12.75
CA ASN A 98 25.95 -11.10 12.71
C ASN A 98 26.82 -11.24 13.96
N SER A 99 27.19 -12.49 14.28
CA SER A 99 28.10 -12.80 15.37
C SER A 99 28.93 -14.02 14.96
N SER A 100 30.14 -14.12 15.50
CA SER A 100 31.00 -15.30 15.36
C SER A 100 31.10 -15.98 16.72
N PHE A 101 31.01 -17.31 16.75
CA PHE A 101 31.10 -18.10 17.98
C PHE A 101 32.17 -19.18 17.80
N GLY A 102 33.12 -19.29 18.74
CA GLY A 102 34.10 -20.37 18.72
C GLY A 102 33.47 -21.74 18.96
N GLU A 103 34.22 -22.81 18.69
CA GLU A 103 33.80 -24.20 18.99
C GLU A 103 33.93 -24.55 20.49
N GLY A 104 34.56 -23.68 21.28
CA GLY A 104 34.76 -23.81 22.72
C GLY A 104 35.73 -22.75 23.25
N CYS A 105 36.06 -22.83 24.54
CA CYS A 105 37.05 -21.97 25.18
C CYS A 105 38.41 -22.66 25.30
N GLU A 106 39.48 -21.87 25.31
CA GLU A 106 40.82 -22.30 25.69
C GLU A 106 40.83 -22.83 27.14
N ASP A 107 41.70 -23.80 27.43
CA ASP A 107 41.88 -24.37 28.78
C ASP A 107 42.65 -23.37 29.67
N VAL A 108 41.89 -22.48 30.31
CA VAL A 108 42.38 -21.49 31.28
C VAL A 108 42.25 -22.07 32.69
N ARG A 109 43.29 -21.95 33.52
CA ARG A 109 43.32 -22.43 34.91
C ARG A 109 44.00 -21.42 35.82
N ASP A 110 43.68 -21.45 37.11
CA ASP A 110 44.30 -20.62 38.16
C ASP A 110 44.35 -19.13 37.77
N THR A 111 43.26 -18.63 37.19
CA THR A 111 43.18 -17.27 36.65
C THR A 111 42.06 -16.50 37.33
N GLU A 112 42.36 -15.27 37.75
CA GLU A 112 41.39 -14.32 38.29
C GLU A 112 41.38 -13.07 37.42
N ILE A 113 40.20 -12.69 36.92
CA ILE A 113 39.98 -11.49 36.10
C ILE A 113 39.05 -10.56 36.87
N GLU A 114 39.52 -9.36 37.22
CA GLU A 114 38.71 -8.30 37.82
C GLU A 114 38.57 -7.12 36.86
N LEU A 115 37.33 -6.74 36.54
CA LEU A 115 37.01 -5.62 35.66
C LEU A 115 36.13 -4.60 36.40
N ILE A 116 36.42 -3.32 36.18
CA ILE A 116 35.73 -2.22 36.85
C ILE A 116 35.37 -1.15 35.84
N ALA A 117 34.12 -0.69 35.86
CA ALA A 117 33.63 0.39 35.01
C ALA A 117 33.00 1.54 35.82
N PRO A 118 32.98 2.77 35.28
CA PRO A 118 32.29 3.92 35.87
C PRO A 118 30.82 3.67 36.19
N LYS A 119 30.26 4.41 37.14
CA LYS A 119 28.85 4.31 37.56
C LYS A 119 27.82 4.28 36.41
N VAL A 120 27.97 5.14 35.40
CA VAL A 120 27.04 5.22 34.26
C VAL A 120 27.69 4.73 32.97
N ARG A 121 27.01 3.80 32.29
CA ARG A 121 27.35 3.28 30.96
C ARG A 121 26.15 3.49 30.05
N TYR A 122 26.18 4.59 29.31
CA TYR A 122 25.03 5.11 28.59
C TYR A 122 24.98 4.66 27.12
N PHE A 123 23.79 4.37 26.62
CA PHE A 123 23.56 4.16 25.19
C PHE A 123 22.33 4.92 24.69
N GLY A 124 22.49 5.63 23.57
CA GLY A 124 21.38 6.08 22.74
C GLY A 124 21.43 7.56 22.37
N ASN A 125 21.10 7.83 21.12
CA ASN A 125 20.84 9.17 20.60
C ASN A 125 19.40 9.18 20.05
N PRO A 126 18.62 10.26 20.23
CA PRO A 126 17.30 10.38 19.59
C PRO A 126 17.33 10.02 18.10
N CYS A 127 18.38 10.43 17.37
CA CYS A 127 18.57 10.14 15.96
C CYS A 127 18.65 8.63 15.64
N THR A 128 19.22 7.80 16.52
CA THR A 128 19.33 6.34 16.32
C THR A 128 17.96 5.69 16.14
N PHE A 129 16.94 6.21 16.82
CA PHE A 129 15.57 5.71 16.74
C PHE A 129 14.89 6.01 15.40
N SER A 130 15.39 6.97 14.64
CA SER A 130 14.88 7.32 13.32
C SER A 130 15.74 6.72 12.21
N TYR A 131 17.06 6.77 12.34
CA TYR A 131 17.97 6.28 11.30
C TYR A 131 18.13 4.76 11.30
N SER A 132 18.09 4.10 12.46
CA SER A 132 18.31 2.65 12.58
C SER A 132 17.07 1.89 13.05
N PHE A 133 16.36 2.40 14.07
CA PHE A 133 15.34 1.59 14.75
C PHE A 133 13.89 1.84 14.30
N ALA A 134 13.67 2.72 13.32
CA ALA A 134 12.32 3.19 12.94
C ALA A 134 11.34 2.05 12.60
N TRP A 135 11.86 0.94 12.06
CA TRP A 135 11.07 -0.18 11.54
C TRP A 135 11.24 -1.47 12.34
N TRP A 136 12.01 -1.43 13.43
CA TRP A 136 12.38 -2.62 14.19
C TRP A 136 11.20 -3.22 14.94
N GLN A 137 11.16 -4.56 14.93
CA GLN A 137 10.20 -5.37 15.68
C GLN A 137 10.81 -5.88 16.98
N TRP A 138 9.99 -6.57 17.78
CA TRP A 138 10.44 -7.15 19.06
C TRP A 138 11.70 -8.00 18.91
N LYS A 139 11.80 -8.86 17.89
CA LYS A 139 12.97 -9.74 17.68
C LYS A 139 14.28 -8.95 17.53
N ASN A 140 14.25 -7.84 16.80
CA ASN A 140 15.40 -6.95 16.63
C ASN A 140 15.76 -6.28 17.97
N TRP A 141 14.75 -5.82 18.70
CA TRP A 141 14.93 -5.19 20.01
C TRP A 141 15.44 -6.15 21.08
N GLU A 142 14.96 -7.39 21.11
CA GLU A 142 15.43 -8.43 22.03
C GLU A 142 16.93 -8.69 21.83
N ARG A 143 17.37 -8.88 20.57
CA ARG A 143 18.79 -9.01 20.24
C ARG A 143 19.59 -7.76 20.63
N MET A 144 19.04 -6.57 20.40
CA MET A 144 19.70 -5.31 20.75
C MET A 144 19.87 -5.15 22.27
N ILE A 145 18.85 -5.48 23.05
CA ILE A 145 18.89 -5.38 24.52
C ILE A 145 19.89 -6.40 25.08
N ASP A 146 19.95 -7.60 24.52
CA ASP A 146 20.97 -8.60 24.88
C ASP A 146 22.38 -8.09 24.56
N TRP A 147 22.58 -7.51 23.37
CA TRP A 147 23.86 -6.88 23.00
C TRP A 147 24.23 -5.74 23.96
N LEU A 148 23.26 -4.90 24.36
CA LEU A 148 23.49 -3.82 25.33
C LEU A 148 23.94 -4.37 26.68
N ALA A 149 23.27 -5.42 27.18
CA ALA A 149 23.58 -6.06 28.45
C ALA A 149 24.94 -6.78 28.42
N LEU A 150 25.25 -7.50 27.35
CA LEU A 150 26.54 -8.16 27.11
C LEU A 150 27.70 -7.16 26.95
N ASN A 151 27.41 -5.91 26.60
CA ASN A 151 28.41 -4.83 26.55
C ASN A 151 28.39 -3.94 27.81
N GLY A 152 27.61 -4.33 28.83
CA GLY A 152 27.64 -3.70 30.14
C GLY A 152 26.87 -2.38 30.25
N PHE A 153 26.11 -1.99 29.23
CA PHE A 153 25.30 -0.77 29.29
C PHE A 153 24.22 -0.91 30.36
N ASN A 154 24.07 0.10 31.21
CA ASN A 154 23.13 0.08 32.34
C ASN A 154 22.16 1.27 32.33
N MET A 155 22.25 2.16 31.35
CA MET A 155 21.34 3.29 31.19
C MET A 155 21.11 3.53 29.69
N VAL A 156 19.86 3.42 29.24
CA VAL A 156 19.55 3.38 27.79
C VAL A 156 18.36 4.27 27.47
N LEU A 157 18.45 5.07 26.40
CA LEU A 157 17.32 5.89 25.91
C LEU A 157 16.16 5.00 25.43
N ALA A 158 14.93 5.29 25.87
CA ALA A 158 13.72 4.58 25.48
C ALA A 158 12.59 5.56 25.10
N PRO A 159 12.65 6.19 23.90
CA PRO A 159 11.70 7.21 23.46
C PRO A 159 10.53 6.64 22.64
N ILE A 160 10.42 5.32 22.51
CA ILE A 160 9.48 4.63 21.60
C ILE A 160 8.05 4.73 22.15
N GLY A 161 7.07 4.89 21.26
CA GLY A 161 5.65 4.92 21.62
C GLY A 161 5.19 6.18 22.37
N GLN A 162 6.07 7.16 22.62
CA GLN A 162 5.70 8.38 23.34
C GLN A 162 4.64 9.22 22.60
N GLU A 163 4.52 9.07 21.27
CA GLU A 163 3.51 9.76 20.47
C GLU A 163 2.09 9.37 20.88
N ALA A 164 1.84 8.12 21.26
CA ALA A 164 0.55 7.67 21.79
C ALA A 164 0.22 8.40 23.10
N ILE A 165 1.21 8.53 23.99
CA ILE A 165 1.07 9.23 25.27
C ILE A 165 0.79 10.72 25.02
N TRP A 166 1.56 11.35 24.13
CA TRP A 166 1.37 12.77 23.79
C TRP A 166 0.03 13.02 23.12
N ARG A 167 -0.44 12.11 22.25
CA ARG A 167 -1.78 12.15 21.66
C ARG A 167 -2.83 12.21 22.76
N ASP A 168 -2.79 11.29 23.72
CA ASP A 168 -3.78 11.22 24.80
C ASP A 168 -3.73 12.46 25.69
N VAL A 169 -2.52 12.94 26.01
CA VAL A 169 -2.32 14.20 26.75
C VAL A 169 -2.93 15.37 25.99
N PHE A 170 -2.64 15.55 24.71
CA PHE A 170 -3.16 16.70 23.95
C PHE A 170 -4.68 16.62 23.73
N ILE A 171 -5.24 15.43 23.51
CA ILE A 171 -6.69 15.22 23.44
C ILE A 171 -7.34 15.58 24.78
N SER A 172 -6.74 15.17 25.91
CA SER A 172 -7.24 15.52 27.26
C SER A 172 -7.20 17.03 27.53
N LEU A 173 -6.24 17.74 26.94
CA LEU A 173 -6.13 19.20 26.96
C LEU A 173 -7.08 19.89 25.95
N GLY A 174 -7.86 19.11 25.20
CA GLY A 174 -8.91 19.57 24.31
C GLY A 174 -8.42 19.99 22.92
N VAL A 175 -7.34 19.39 22.43
CA VAL A 175 -6.91 19.43 21.02
C VAL A 175 -7.66 18.35 20.24
N ASP A 176 -8.22 18.70 19.09
CA ASP A 176 -8.91 17.73 18.21
C ASP A 176 -7.90 16.74 17.61
N ARG A 177 -8.27 15.45 17.57
CA ARG A 177 -7.43 14.38 17.02
C ARG A 177 -6.99 14.67 15.58
N ARG A 178 -7.85 15.25 14.74
CA ARG A 178 -7.51 15.58 13.35
C ARG A 178 -6.39 16.63 13.26
N LYS A 179 -6.24 17.48 14.27
CA LYS A 179 -5.17 18.48 14.34
C LYS A 179 -3.83 17.86 14.73
N LEU A 180 -3.85 16.71 15.40
CA LEU A 180 -2.63 15.99 15.73
C LEU A 180 -1.99 15.31 14.51
N ASP A 181 -2.76 15.05 13.45
CA ASP A 181 -2.24 14.59 12.16
C ASP A 181 -1.29 15.61 11.51
N ASP A 182 -1.55 16.90 11.74
CA ASP A 182 -0.69 18.01 11.31
C ASP A 182 0.46 18.31 12.30
N TYR A 183 0.51 17.61 13.43
CA TYR A 183 1.54 17.82 14.46
C TYR A 183 2.64 16.76 14.37
N PHE A 184 2.27 15.48 14.49
CA PHE A 184 3.23 14.38 14.47
C PHE A 184 3.84 14.17 13.08
N THR A 185 5.14 13.88 13.04
CA THR A 185 5.82 13.48 11.81
C THR A 185 5.62 11.99 11.51
N GLY A 186 6.09 11.54 10.35
CA GLY A 186 6.22 10.11 10.05
C GLY A 186 7.26 9.42 10.95
N PRO A 187 7.24 8.07 11.02
CA PRO A 187 8.10 7.28 11.91
C PRO A 187 9.60 7.54 11.74
N ALA A 188 10.05 7.64 10.49
CA ALA A 188 11.45 7.92 10.14
C ALA A 188 11.93 9.31 10.59
N TYR A 189 11.04 10.21 11.01
CA TYR A 189 11.38 11.58 11.39
C TYR A 189 11.11 11.92 12.86
N LEU A 190 10.68 10.93 13.65
CA LEU A 190 10.27 11.14 15.04
C LEU A 190 11.39 11.70 15.94
N ALA A 191 12.66 11.39 15.67
CA ALA A 191 13.79 11.97 16.39
C ALA A 191 13.74 13.52 16.39
N TRP A 192 13.63 14.12 15.20
CA TRP A 192 13.55 15.57 15.06
C TRP A 192 12.23 16.14 15.54
N HIS A 193 11.15 15.38 15.44
CA HIS A 193 9.86 15.79 16.00
C HIS A 193 9.92 15.95 17.53
N ARG A 194 10.45 14.93 18.22
CA ARG A 194 10.58 14.91 19.69
C ARG A 194 11.51 16.02 20.19
N MET A 195 12.52 16.38 19.40
CA MET A 195 13.42 17.51 19.68
C MET A 195 12.82 18.88 19.32
N GLY A 196 11.60 18.94 18.76
CA GLY A 196 10.90 20.17 18.41
C GLY A 196 11.33 20.82 17.08
N ASN A 197 12.16 20.13 16.28
CA ASN A 197 12.70 20.65 15.03
C ASN A 197 11.73 20.52 13.85
N LEU A 198 10.92 19.45 13.84
CA LEU A 198 10.00 19.14 12.74
C LEU A 198 8.58 18.85 13.23
N LYS A 199 7.61 19.24 12.42
CA LYS A 199 6.19 18.90 12.60
C LYS A 199 5.65 18.42 11.25
N ARG A 200 4.63 17.56 11.25
CA ARG A 200 3.91 17.03 10.07
C ARG A 200 4.71 16.19 9.06
N TRP A 201 5.98 16.48 8.83
CA TRP A 201 6.78 15.90 7.74
C TRP A 201 6.75 14.36 7.74
N GLY A 202 6.39 13.77 6.60
CA GLY A 202 6.24 12.31 6.45
C GLY A 202 5.07 11.67 7.22
N GLY A 203 4.24 12.47 7.90
CA GLY A 203 3.00 12.03 8.53
C GLY A 203 1.81 12.00 7.55
N PRO A 204 0.60 11.67 8.03
CA PRO A 204 0.22 11.51 9.43
C PRO A 204 0.67 10.17 10.03
N LEU A 205 0.89 10.17 11.35
CA LEU A 205 1.16 8.95 12.11
C LEU A 205 -0.18 8.28 12.47
N SER A 206 -0.40 7.04 12.03
CA SER A 206 -1.66 6.33 12.25
C SER A 206 -1.84 5.92 13.72
N GLU A 207 -3.09 5.85 14.18
CA GLU A 207 -3.44 5.35 15.51
C GLU A 207 -2.87 3.96 15.78
N SER A 208 -3.07 3.04 14.84
CA SER A 208 -2.58 1.67 14.94
C SER A 208 -1.07 1.61 15.13
N LEU A 209 -0.31 2.48 14.46
CA LEU A 209 1.13 2.51 14.58
C LEU A 209 1.56 3.10 15.93
N MET A 210 0.88 4.15 16.41
CA MET A 210 1.13 4.70 17.75
C MET A 210 0.91 3.65 18.84
N GLU A 211 -0.19 2.91 18.77
CA GLU A 211 -0.53 1.86 19.74
C GLU A 211 0.46 0.68 19.66
N ASN A 212 0.77 0.18 18.46
CA ASN A 212 1.76 -0.89 18.28
C ASN A 212 3.14 -0.49 18.81
N GLN A 213 3.56 0.76 18.60
CA GLN A 213 4.82 1.28 19.13
C GLN A 213 4.79 1.40 20.67
N LEU A 214 3.64 1.78 21.25
CA LEU A 214 3.47 1.80 22.70
C LEU A 214 3.57 0.40 23.30
N GLU A 215 2.89 -0.59 22.73
CA GLU A 215 2.98 -2.00 23.15
C GLU A 215 4.41 -2.55 23.03
N LEU A 216 5.10 -2.22 21.92
CA LEU A 216 6.50 -2.56 21.73
C LEU A 216 7.38 -1.93 22.82
N ASN A 217 7.16 -0.66 23.15
CA ASN A 217 7.91 0.03 24.20
C ASN A 217 7.70 -0.62 25.57
N VAL A 218 6.49 -1.09 25.89
CA VAL A 218 6.23 -1.82 27.14
C VAL A 218 7.10 -3.08 27.23
N LYS A 219 7.23 -3.84 26.14
CA LYS A 219 8.11 -5.03 26.10
C LYS A 219 9.60 -4.64 26.26
N ILE A 220 10.04 -3.60 25.55
CA ILE A 220 11.43 -3.10 25.60
C ILE A 220 11.80 -2.66 27.03
N VAL A 221 10.98 -1.80 27.63
CA VAL A 221 11.21 -1.27 28.97
C VAL A 221 11.17 -2.39 30.01
N SER A 222 10.23 -3.32 29.89
CA SER A 222 10.15 -4.47 30.81
C SER A 222 11.43 -5.30 30.75
N ARG A 223 11.95 -5.60 29.56
CA ARG A 223 13.19 -6.39 29.41
C ARG A 223 14.43 -5.64 29.90
N MET A 224 14.51 -4.32 29.68
CA MET A 224 15.57 -3.48 30.24
C MET A 224 15.57 -3.55 31.77
N VAL A 225 14.40 -3.37 32.40
CA VAL A 225 14.22 -3.45 33.85
C VAL A 225 14.61 -4.82 34.39
N GLU A 226 14.19 -5.91 33.74
CA GLU A 226 14.56 -7.28 34.15
C GLU A 226 16.07 -7.50 34.21
N LEU A 227 16.84 -6.81 33.35
CA LEU A 227 18.30 -6.87 33.29
C LEU A 227 19.01 -5.81 34.16
N GLY A 228 18.26 -5.04 34.95
CA GLY A 228 18.81 -3.95 35.76
C GLY A 228 19.32 -2.76 34.93
N ILE A 229 18.87 -2.62 33.68
CA ILE A 229 19.12 -1.45 32.83
C ILE A 229 18.09 -0.37 33.17
N VAL A 230 18.57 0.86 33.41
CA VAL A 230 17.71 2.03 33.68
C VAL A 230 17.23 2.63 32.35
N PRO A 231 15.93 2.54 32.00
CA PRO A 231 15.40 3.16 30.80
C PRO A 231 15.26 4.68 31.00
N VAL A 232 15.79 5.47 30.08
CA VAL A 232 15.63 6.92 30.05
C VAL A 232 14.38 7.25 29.24
N LEU A 233 13.32 7.62 29.94
CA LEU A 233 12.05 7.99 29.33
C LEU A 233 12.02 9.49 28.98
N PRO A 234 11.31 9.86 27.90
CA PRO A 234 11.15 11.25 27.51
C PRO A 234 10.31 12.04 28.52
N THR A 235 10.52 13.35 28.57
CA THR A 235 9.76 14.26 29.44
C THR A 235 9.30 15.49 28.65
N PHE A 236 8.39 16.28 29.20
CA PHE A 236 7.94 17.50 28.56
C PHE A 236 9.05 18.56 28.50
N SER A 237 9.41 18.98 27.29
CA SER A 237 10.41 20.02 27.02
C SER A 237 9.82 21.37 26.59
N GLY A 238 8.48 21.49 26.49
CA GLY A 238 7.80 22.75 26.16
C GLY A 238 7.18 22.81 24.76
N PHE A 239 7.41 21.82 23.90
CA PHE A 239 6.85 21.80 22.54
C PHE A 239 5.38 21.36 22.54
N VAL A 240 4.51 22.14 21.88
CA VAL A 240 3.06 21.91 21.83
C VAL A 240 2.49 22.08 20.41
N PRO A 241 1.32 21.45 20.11
CA PRO A 241 0.57 21.71 18.89
C PRO A 241 0.11 23.16 18.80
N ASN A 242 0.04 23.70 17.59
CA ASN A 242 -0.32 25.10 17.36
C ASN A 242 -1.77 25.41 17.81
N ASP A 243 -2.67 24.43 17.72
CA ASP A 243 -4.08 24.56 18.10
C ASP A 243 -4.32 24.54 19.63
N LEU A 244 -3.28 24.32 20.45
CA LEU A 244 -3.41 24.41 21.90
C LEU A 244 -3.59 25.89 22.31
N VAL A 245 -4.83 26.37 22.34
CA VAL A 245 -5.17 27.78 22.62
C VAL A 245 -4.71 28.19 24.03
N ARG A 246 -3.86 29.21 24.11
CA ARG A 246 -3.34 29.79 25.37
C ARG A 246 -4.42 30.12 26.42
N SER A 247 -5.66 30.40 26.00
CA SER A 247 -6.77 30.75 26.90
C SER A 247 -7.28 29.58 27.76
N LYS A 248 -7.14 28.32 27.32
CA LYS A 248 -7.51 27.14 28.13
C LYS A 248 -6.51 26.88 29.26
N ILE A 249 -5.23 27.18 29.05
CA ILE A 249 -4.17 27.03 30.05
C ILE A 249 -4.33 28.07 31.19
N ASN A 250 -4.87 29.25 30.87
CA ASN A 250 -4.98 30.38 31.80
C ASN A 250 -6.29 30.44 32.61
N ARG A 251 -7.27 29.57 32.33
CA ARG A 251 -8.59 29.61 33.00
C ARG A 251 -8.57 29.20 34.48
N ASN A 252 -7.51 28.53 34.95
CA ASN A 252 -7.45 28.01 36.31
C ASN A 252 -6.68 28.89 37.31
N GLY A 253 -6.16 30.06 36.93
CA GLY A 253 -5.53 31.02 37.87
C GLY A 253 -4.31 30.51 38.65
N LYS A 254 -4.01 29.21 38.59
CA LYS A 254 -2.76 28.63 39.02
C LYS A 254 -1.78 28.87 37.89
N LYS A 255 -0.74 29.67 38.16
CA LYS A 255 0.55 29.43 37.50
C LYS A 255 0.72 27.91 37.49
N LEU A 256 0.97 27.31 36.33
CA LEU A 256 1.69 26.06 36.34
C LEU A 256 3.03 26.42 37.00
N ASP A 257 3.10 26.27 38.32
CA ASP A 257 4.36 25.96 38.96
C ASP A 257 4.80 24.71 38.20
N ALA A 258 5.80 24.87 37.34
CA ALA A 258 6.41 23.73 36.70
C ALA A 258 6.86 22.85 37.85
N ILE A 259 6.09 21.79 38.14
CA ILE A 259 6.49 20.77 39.09
C ILE A 259 7.67 20.09 38.41
N MET A 260 8.85 20.62 38.68
CA MET A 260 10.10 20.06 38.22
C MET A 260 10.29 18.78 39.02
N PHE A 261 9.92 17.65 38.43
CA PHE A 261 10.38 16.36 38.94
C PHE A 261 11.91 16.37 38.88
N PHE A 262 12.51 16.09 40.03
CA PHE A 262 13.94 16.24 40.29
C PHE A 262 14.65 14.92 40.00
N ASP A 263 15.15 14.74 38.77
CA ASP A 263 16.31 13.94 38.31
C ASP A 263 16.29 13.95 36.76
N ARG A 264 17.11 14.79 36.10
CA ARG A 264 17.04 15.04 34.63
C ARG A 264 18.30 14.60 33.87
N LEU A 265 18.11 14.14 32.63
CA LEU A 265 19.17 13.95 31.64
C LEU A 265 19.10 15.05 30.58
N LEU A 266 20.24 15.69 30.26
CA LEU A 266 20.32 16.79 29.29
C LEU A 266 21.41 16.52 28.25
N GLN A 267 21.10 16.68 26.97
CA GLN A 267 22.10 16.66 25.90
C GLN A 267 22.81 18.02 25.78
N SER A 268 24.14 18.03 25.79
CA SER A 268 24.94 19.26 25.67
C SER A 268 25.06 19.82 24.24
N TRP A 269 24.59 19.07 23.23
CA TRP A 269 24.80 19.38 21.80
C TRP A 269 24.42 20.80 21.41
N THR A 270 23.31 21.33 21.94
CA THR A 270 22.84 22.70 21.67
C THR A 270 23.89 23.75 22.03
N PHE A 271 24.65 23.55 23.11
CA PHE A 271 25.68 24.52 23.52
C PHE A 271 26.81 24.63 22.49
N PHE A 272 27.19 23.51 21.87
CA PHE A 272 28.18 23.48 20.79
C PHE A 272 27.60 23.99 19.46
N TYR A 273 26.47 23.43 19.03
CA TYR A 273 25.90 23.68 17.70
C TYR A 273 25.49 25.14 17.51
N ASP A 274 24.78 25.72 18.47
CA ASP A 274 24.34 27.13 18.44
C ASP A 274 25.40 28.09 19.00
N LYS A 275 26.57 27.57 19.42
CA LYS A 275 27.70 28.34 19.97
C LYS A 275 27.30 29.22 21.16
N TRP A 276 26.67 28.63 22.17
CA TRP A 276 26.19 29.39 23.33
C TRP A 276 27.36 30.00 24.12
N PRO A 277 27.28 31.28 24.52
CA PRO A 277 28.32 31.88 25.35
C PRO A 277 28.30 31.24 26.74
N ASN A 278 29.49 31.06 27.34
CA ASN A 278 29.67 30.44 28.67
C ASN A 278 28.73 31.03 29.74
N LYS A 279 28.48 32.35 29.74
CA LYS A 279 27.53 33.01 30.65
C LYS A 279 26.08 32.50 30.51
N ALA A 280 25.63 32.23 29.28
CA ALA A 280 24.29 31.70 29.03
C ALA A 280 24.18 30.24 29.47
N VAL A 281 25.19 29.42 29.17
CA VAL A 281 25.26 28.02 29.63
C VAL A 281 25.25 27.96 31.15
N LYS A 282 26.04 28.82 31.81
CA LYS A 282 26.04 28.94 33.28
C LYS A 282 24.68 29.31 33.83
N ALA A 283 24.02 30.32 33.26
CA ALA A 283 22.69 30.75 33.70
C ALA A 283 21.65 29.62 33.55
N PHE A 284 21.69 28.90 32.43
CA PHE A 284 20.79 27.77 32.17
C PHE A 284 21.01 26.61 33.15
N LEU A 285 22.26 26.16 33.30
CA LEU A 285 22.60 25.03 34.19
C LEU A 285 22.45 25.37 35.67
N SER A 286 22.64 26.63 36.07
CA SER A 286 22.41 27.07 37.45
C SER A 286 20.92 27.07 37.84
N GLY A 287 20.01 26.97 36.87
CA GLY A 287 18.57 26.83 37.12
C GLY A 287 18.16 25.48 37.72
N VAL A 288 19.05 24.47 37.70
CA VAL A 288 18.82 23.16 38.30
C VAL A 288 19.83 22.94 39.44
N PRO A 289 19.43 22.46 40.63
CA PRO A 289 20.35 22.14 41.70
C PRO A 289 21.39 21.08 41.29
N VAL A 290 22.63 21.22 41.78
CA VAL A 290 23.68 20.22 41.60
C VAL A 290 23.25 18.87 42.18
N GLY A 291 23.54 17.79 41.47
CA GLY A 291 23.12 16.42 41.85
C GLY A 291 21.72 16.03 41.33
N LYS A 292 20.98 16.95 40.69
CA LYS A 292 19.68 16.70 40.06
C LYS A 292 19.68 16.74 38.53
N LEU A 293 20.85 17.00 37.94
CA LEU A 293 21.06 17.03 36.50
C LEU A 293 22.27 16.16 36.13
N LEU A 294 22.06 15.28 35.17
CA LEU A 294 23.10 14.54 34.47
C LEU A 294 23.23 15.10 33.06
N VAL A 295 24.42 15.59 32.70
CA VAL A 295 24.70 16.15 31.38
C VAL A 295 25.37 15.09 30.52
N LEU A 296 24.81 14.78 29.36
CA LEU A 296 25.48 14.00 28.31
C LEU A 296 26.36 14.95 27.52
N ASP A 297 27.68 14.82 27.65
CA ASP A 297 28.60 15.55 26.78
C ASP A 297 28.68 14.85 25.43
N LEU A 298 27.77 15.24 24.51
CA LEU A 298 27.34 14.38 23.41
C LEU A 298 28.44 14.09 22.37
N TYR A 299 29.38 15.01 22.18
CA TYR A 299 30.46 14.92 21.19
C TYR A 299 31.84 15.07 21.83
N ALA A 300 32.02 14.44 22.99
CA ALA A 300 33.14 14.69 23.87
C ALA A 300 34.47 14.12 23.37
N GLU A 301 34.46 13.25 22.35
CA GLU A 301 35.68 12.81 21.69
C GLU A 301 36.37 13.96 20.94
N ASN A 302 35.64 14.80 20.22
CA ASN A 302 36.24 15.86 19.40
C ASN A 302 36.01 17.26 19.97
N HIS A 303 34.86 17.51 20.60
CA HIS A 303 34.50 18.78 21.20
C HIS A 303 34.04 18.60 22.67
N PRO A 304 34.98 18.30 23.60
CA PRO A 304 34.69 18.12 25.02
C PRO A 304 34.24 19.43 25.69
N LEU A 305 32.92 19.64 25.81
CA LEU A 305 32.34 20.83 26.44
C LEU A 305 32.57 20.84 27.96
N TRP A 306 32.81 19.69 28.57
CA TRP A 306 33.18 19.62 29.98
C TRP A 306 34.48 20.39 30.29
N LEU A 307 35.42 20.49 29.33
CA LEU A 307 36.63 21.31 29.48
C LEU A 307 36.31 22.81 29.38
N GLU A 308 35.40 23.18 28.49
CA GLU A 308 35.02 24.59 28.26
C GLU A 308 34.18 25.18 29.39
N PHE A 309 33.31 24.36 30.00
CA PHE A 309 32.37 24.80 31.03
C PHE A 309 32.79 24.38 32.45
N ASN A 310 34.08 24.13 32.68
CA ASN A 310 34.65 23.76 33.98
C ASN A 310 33.85 22.64 34.66
N SER A 311 33.72 21.51 33.94
CA SER A 311 32.89 20.36 34.30
C SER A 311 31.43 20.73 34.57
N PHE A 312 30.83 21.46 33.62
CA PHE A 312 29.42 21.90 33.64
C PHE A 312 29.02 22.62 34.94
N PHE A 313 29.91 23.46 35.46
CA PHE A 313 29.71 24.23 36.70
C PHE A 313 29.35 23.39 37.93
N GLY A 314 29.86 22.15 38.00
CA GLY A 314 29.67 21.25 39.14
C GLY A 314 28.61 20.17 38.93
N HIS A 315 27.86 20.18 37.83
CA HIS A 315 26.93 19.11 37.48
C HIS A 315 27.65 17.85 37.04
N SER A 316 27.07 16.69 37.36
CA SER A 316 27.61 15.41 36.89
C SER A 316 27.45 15.26 35.39
N PHE A 317 28.43 14.64 34.74
CA PHE A 317 28.38 14.41 33.29
C PHE A 317 28.84 13.02 32.87
N VAL A 318 28.34 12.61 31.70
CA VAL A 318 28.73 11.39 30.99
C VAL A 318 29.53 11.82 29.76
N TRP A 319 30.72 11.24 29.58
CA TRP A 319 31.50 11.41 28.35
C TRP A 319 30.89 10.55 27.25
N CYS A 320 30.39 11.15 26.17
CA CYS A 320 29.78 10.38 25.08
C CYS A 320 30.61 10.44 23.81
N MET A 321 30.69 9.30 23.12
CA MET A 321 31.21 9.21 21.75
C MET A 321 30.05 9.30 20.76
N LEU A 322 30.05 10.35 19.92
CA LEU A 322 29.09 10.54 18.83
C LEU A 322 29.47 9.72 17.61
N HIS A 323 30.70 9.89 17.11
CA HIS A 323 31.30 9.17 15.98
C HIS A 323 30.56 9.27 14.63
N ASN A 324 29.34 8.72 14.52
CA ASN A 324 28.57 8.64 13.28
C ASN A 324 27.47 9.72 13.22
N PHE A 325 27.31 10.30 12.03
CA PHE A 325 26.26 11.26 11.68
C PHE A 325 25.46 10.73 10.49
N GLY A 326 24.13 10.74 10.58
CA GLY A 326 23.22 10.41 9.49
C GLY A 326 23.26 8.97 8.97
N GLY A 327 24.01 8.05 9.62
CA GLY A 327 24.17 6.68 9.14
C GLY A 327 25.04 6.54 7.89
N THR A 328 26.00 7.44 7.69
CA THR A 328 26.99 7.26 6.63
C THR A 328 27.82 5.98 6.88
N THR A 329 28.09 5.22 5.82
CA THR A 329 28.78 3.91 5.88
C THR A 329 30.27 4.02 5.55
N GLU A 330 30.86 5.20 5.70
CA GLU A 330 32.27 5.45 5.45
C GLU A 330 33.17 4.76 6.51
N MET A 331 34.31 4.23 6.08
CA MET A 331 35.27 3.68 7.03
C MET A 331 36.08 4.81 7.69
N ARG A 332 35.77 5.17 8.95
CA ARG A 332 36.44 6.26 9.67
C ARG A 332 36.56 6.03 11.17
N GLY A 333 37.46 6.79 11.80
CA GLY A 333 37.60 6.91 13.24
C GLY A 333 38.99 7.40 13.65
N ASN A 334 39.19 7.64 14.95
CA ASN A 334 40.52 7.88 15.50
C ASN A 334 40.68 7.21 16.87
N ILE A 335 41.12 5.94 16.86
CA ILE A 335 41.23 5.12 18.07
C ILE A 335 42.24 5.71 19.06
N LYS A 336 43.36 6.26 18.58
CA LYS A 336 44.38 6.89 19.43
C LYS A 336 43.82 8.10 20.16
N HIS A 337 43.11 8.96 19.43
CA HIS A 337 42.48 10.15 19.98
C HIS A 337 41.35 9.80 20.94
N LEU A 338 40.51 8.81 20.61
CA LEU A 338 39.46 8.31 21.50
C LEU A 338 40.01 7.85 22.84
N ASN A 339 41.09 7.06 22.85
CA ASN A 339 41.74 6.63 24.09
C ASN A 339 42.22 7.82 24.91
N LYS A 340 42.88 8.79 24.26
CA LYS A 340 43.39 10.00 24.92
C LYS A 340 42.26 10.87 25.49
N ALA A 341 41.20 11.07 24.72
CA ALA A 341 40.03 11.87 25.12
C ALA A 341 39.32 11.27 26.33
N TYR A 342 39.12 9.94 26.34
CA TYR A 342 38.52 9.26 27.47
C TYR A 342 39.43 9.27 28.72
N GLN A 343 40.75 9.09 28.56
CA GLN A 343 41.70 9.20 29.67
C GLN A 343 41.70 10.59 30.32
N LEU A 344 41.56 11.64 29.51
CA LEU A 344 41.41 13.02 30.01
C LEU A 344 40.11 13.20 30.82
N ALA A 345 39.02 12.57 30.40
CA ALA A 345 37.77 12.58 31.17
C ALA A 345 37.90 11.78 32.48
N LEU A 346 38.57 10.62 32.44
CA LEU A 346 38.80 9.78 33.62
C LEU A 346 39.71 10.47 34.66
N SER A 347 40.64 11.33 34.23
CA SER A 347 41.48 12.14 35.12
C SER A 347 40.82 13.44 35.59
N SER A 348 39.62 13.76 35.09
CA SER A 348 38.89 14.97 35.46
C SER A 348 38.20 14.86 36.83
N SER A 349 37.70 16.00 37.34
CA SER A 349 37.16 16.17 38.71
C SER A 349 36.05 15.17 39.12
N ASN A 350 35.63 15.21 40.40
CA ASN A 350 34.58 14.36 41.00
C ASN A 350 33.20 14.37 40.29
N THR A 351 32.98 15.17 39.25
CA THR A 351 31.71 15.23 38.52
C THR A 351 31.62 14.29 37.32
N PHE A 352 32.73 13.71 36.86
CA PHE A 352 32.68 12.62 35.88
C PHE A 352 32.06 11.37 36.51
N VAL A 353 30.97 10.87 35.93
CA VAL A 353 30.24 9.71 36.48
C VAL A 353 30.13 8.54 35.50
N GLY A 354 30.52 8.72 34.25
CA GLY A 354 30.31 7.67 33.25
C GLY A 354 30.74 7.99 31.84
N ALA A 355 30.62 6.99 30.98
CA ALA A 355 30.79 7.13 29.54
C ALA A 355 29.69 6.41 28.74
N GLY A 356 29.55 6.75 27.47
CA GLY A 356 28.50 6.17 26.65
C GLY A 356 28.67 6.35 25.14
N LEU A 357 27.77 5.70 24.41
CA LEU A 357 27.70 5.74 22.95
C LEU A 357 26.45 6.49 22.49
N THR A 358 26.63 7.49 21.62
CA THR A 358 25.56 8.39 21.18
C THR A 358 25.55 8.61 19.68
N MET A 359 25.93 7.60 18.91
CA MET A 359 25.91 7.61 17.45
C MET A 359 24.52 7.86 16.88
N GLU A 360 24.44 8.65 15.79
CA GLU A 360 23.15 8.89 15.14
C GLU A 360 22.60 7.62 14.48
N ALA A 361 23.44 6.66 14.08
CA ALA A 361 23.02 5.37 13.55
C ALA A 361 24.05 4.28 13.86
N ILE A 362 23.62 3.01 13.81
CA ILE A 362 24.47 1.82 14.00
C ILE A 362 24.87 1.19 12.64
N GLN A 363 25.38 -0.04 12.63
CA GLN A 363 25.79 -0.84 11.44
C GLN A 363 26.96 -0.25 10.62
N GLN A 364 27.91 0.40 11.29
CA GLN A 364 29.21 0.74 10.69
C GLN A 364 30.32 0.69 11.75
N ASN A 365 31.58 0.65 11.30
CA ASN A 365 32.79 0.84 12.11
C ASN A 365 32.79 0.12 13.47
N TYR A 366 32.39 -1.16 13.49
CA TYR A 366 32.23 -1.98 14.71
C TYR A 366 33.40 -1.88 15.69
N ILE A 367 34.64 -1.84 15.18
CA ILE A 367 35.85 -1.73 15.99
C ILE A 367 35.88 -0.47 16.86
N VAL A 368 35.36 0.66 16.38
CA VAL A 368 35.40 1.93 17.10
C VAL A 368 34.53 1.84 18.36
N TYR A 369 33.35 1.25 18.23
CA TYR A 369 32.42 1.05 19.34
C TYR A 369 32.93 -0.01 20.31
N GLN A 370 33.43 -1.14 19.80
CA GLN A 370 34.00 -2.20 20.63
C GLN A 370 35.19 -1.67 21.45
N PHE A 371 36.07 -0.88 20.84
CA PHE A 371 37.21 -0.28 21.51
C PHE A 371 36.80 0.62 22.68
N VAL A 372 35.81 1.49 22.48
CA VAL A 372 35.32 2.38 23.54
C VAL A 372 34.65 1.58 24.65
N ILE A 373 33.84 0.57 24.30
CA ILE A 373 33.23 -0.33 25.29
C ILE A 373 34.32 -0.99 26.15
N ASP A 374 35.33 -1.59 25.53
CA ASP A 374 36.41 -2.25 26.27
C ASP A 374 37.19 -1.25 27.14
N ARG A 375 37.38 -0.02 26.64
CA ARG A 375 38.07 1.03 27.38
C ARG A 375 37.28 1.51 28.60
N ILE A 376 35.96 1.54 28.54
CA ILE A 376 35.09 1.91 29.68
C ILE A 376 35.30 0.98 30.87
N TRP A 377 35.64 -0.29 30.63
CA TRP A 377 35.85 -1.32 31.65
C TRP A 377 37.31 -1.47 32.12
N SER A 378 38.19 -0.54 31.73
CA SER A 378 39.56 -0.44 32.23
C SER A 378 39.77 0.90 32.96
N LYS A 379 40.19 0.85 34.23
CA LYS A 379 40.49 2.04 35.04
C LYS A 379 41.94 2.52 34.94
N ASP A 380 42.81 1.79 34.25
CA ASP A 380 44.24 2.12 34.22
C ASP A 380 44.48 3.46 33.52
N LEU A 381 45.03 4.43 34.27
CA LEU A 381 45.55 5.67 33.73
C LEU A 381 46.94 5.38 33.16
N VAL A 382 47.10 5.50 31.84
CA VAL A 382 48.37 5.20 31.19
C VAL A 382 49.17 6.51 31.02
N PRO A 383 50.43 6.62 31.48
CA PRO A 383 51.23 7.86 31.45
C PRO A 383 51.56 8.37 30.02
N LEU A 384 51.50 9.69 29.78
CA LEU A 384 51.55 10.35 28.45
C LEU A 384 52.97 10.68 27.87
N ASN A 385 54.03 9.88 28.07
CA ASN A 385 55.42 10.23 27.65
C ASN A 385 55.85 9.68 26.26
N GLU A 386 56.98 10.04 25.66
CA GLU A 386 57.35 9.61 24.27
C GLU A 386 57.48 8.09 24.06
N TRP A 387 57.79 7.31 25.11
CA TRP A 387 57.75 5.84 25.10
C TRP A 387 56.32 5.30 24.85
N TYR A 388 55.31 6.14 25.08
CA TYR A 388 53.87 5.88 24.95
C TYR A 388 53.41 5.75 23.50
N GLU A 389 54.02 6.42 22.51
CA GLU A 389 53.56 6.26 21.12
C GLU A 389 53.80 4.84 20.61
N ALA A 390 54.94 4.25 20.99
CA ALA A 390 55.27 2.86 20.70
C ALA A 390 54.41 1.88 21.53
N PHE A 391 54.16 2.18 22.81
CA PHE A 391 53.33 1.36 23.70
C PHE A 391 51.83 1.41 23.36
N GLN A 392 51.31 2.57 22.95
CA GLN A 392 49.96 2.72 22.40
C GLN A 392 49.81 1.96 21.09
N LEU A 393 50.84 1.99 20.22
CA LEU A 393 50.84 1.16 19.02
C LEU A 393 50.82 -0.33 19.38
N TYR A 394 51.57 -0.74 20.40
CA TYR A 394 51.65 -2.13 20.87
C TYR A 394 50.33 -2.61 21.52
N LEU A 395 49.73 -1.81 22.41
CA LEU A 395 48.41 -2.08 23.00
C LEU A 395 47.32 -2.11 21.93
N THR A 396 47.36 -1.18 20.99
CA THR A 396 46.46 -1.18 19.84
C THR A 396 46.68 -2.45 19.02
N GLN A 397 47.93 -2.87 18.78
CA GLN A 397 48.22 -4.10 18.06
C GLN A 397 47.73 -5.36 18.81
N LEU A 398 47.84 -5.37 20.14
CA LEU A 398 47.43 -6.48 21.00
C LEU A 398 45.90 -6.60 21.05
N VAL A 399 45.21 -5.50 21.36
CA VAL A 399 43.73 -5.43 21.35
C VAL A 399 43.19 -5.79 19.97
N MET A 400 43.89 -5.39 18.91
CA MET A 400 43.50 -5.71 17.54
C MET A 400 43.77 -7.16 17.18
N ASN A 401 44.85 -7.76 17.67
CA ASN A 401 45.07 -9.19 17.49
C ASN A 401 43.98 -10.00 18.18
N THR A 402 43.56 -9.61 19.39
CA THR A 402 42.41 -10.23 20.06
C THR A 402 41.12 -10.00 19.29
N TYR A 403 40.80 -8.75 18.91
CA TYR A 403 39.58 -8.41 18.16
C TYR A 403 39.50 -9.13 16.81
N VAL A 404 40.60 -9.16 16.05
CA VAL A 404 40.65 -9.84 14.74
C VAL A 404 40.51 -11.35 14.94
N SER A 405 41.16 -11.92 15.95
CA SER A 405 41.08 -13.35 16.21
C SER A 405 39.70 -13.78 16.71
N SER A 406 39.05 -12.99 17.58
CA SER A 406 37.67 -13.27 18.03
C SER A 406 36.65 -13.06 16.92
N ARG A 407 36.80 -12.00 16.12
CA ARG A 407 35.91 -11.67 15.02
C ARG A 407 35.95 -12.72 13.90
N TYR A 408 37.14 -13.23 13.58
CA TYR A 408 37.32 -14.20 12.48
C TYR A 408 37.49 -15.65 12.93
N GLN A 409 37.46 -15.92 14.25
CA GLN A 409 37.73 -17.23 14.84
C GLN A 409 39.11 -17.81 14.48
N LEU A 410 40.05 -16.98 14.07
CA LEU A 410 41.37 -17.42 13.61
C LEU A 410 42.44 -16.35 13.84
N SER A 411 43.58 -16.76 14.38
CA SER A 411 44.78 -15.92 14.41
C SER A 411 45.48 -15.97 13.05
N SER A 412 45.40 -14.87 12.29
CA SER A 412 46.03 -14.74 10.97
C SER A 412 46.96 -13.53 10.92
N THR A 413 48.23 -13.77 10.61
CA THR A 413 49.22 -12.68 10.46
C THR A 413 48.88 -11.74 9.31
N ALA A 414 48.23 -12.24 8.25
CA ALA A 414 47.76 -11.42 7.13
C ALA A 414 46.59 -10.53 7.55
N ALA A 415 45.62 -11.06 8.31
CA ALA A 415 44.50 -10.28 8.85
C ALA A 415 44.99 -9.19 9.82
N SER A 416 45.89 -9.54 10.74
CA SER A 416 46.51 -8.56 11.66
C SER A 416 47.29 -7.47 10.93
N LYS A 417 47.99 -7.79 9.83
CA LYS A 417 48.66 -6.79 8.98
C LYS A 417 47.67 -5.88 8.26
N ALA A 418 46.61 -6.42 7.69
CA ALA A 418 45.57 -5.65 7.02
C ALA A 418 44.89 -4.65 7.98
N TRP A 419 44.51 -5.13 9.16
CA TRP A 419 43.94 -4.28 10.22
C TRP A 419 44.95 -3.27 10.77
N SER A 420 46.22 -3.63 10.89
CA SER A 420 47.27 -2.66 11.25
C SER A 420 47.37 -1.50 10.25
N LEU A 421 47.15 -1.75 8.96
CA LEU A 421 47.13 -0.71 7.93
C LEU A 421 45.86 0.14 8.04
N LEU A 422 44.68 -0.47 8.24
CA LEU A 422 43.42 0.24 8.49
C LEU A 422 43.54 1.22 9.67
N LEU A 423 44.20 0.80 10.75
CA LEU A 423 44.44 1.62 11.94
C LEU A 423 45.36 2.82 11.72
N ARG A 424 46.34 2.68 10.82
CA ARG A 424 47.27 3.77 10.48
C ARG A 424 46.70 4.73 9.44
N THR A 425 45.61 4.35 8.78
CA THR A 425 44.97 5.08 7.70
C THR A 425 43.58 5.55 8.11
N LEU A 426 42.53 4.81 7.73
CA LEU A 426 41.11 5.15 7.91
C LEU A 426 40.69 5.35 9.37
N TYR A 427 41.32 4.63 10.32
CA TYR A 427 41.04 4.79 11.76
C TYR A 427 42.08 5.67 12.51
N SER A 428 42.77 6.56 11.79
CA SER A 428 43.68 7.57 12.34
C SER A 428 43.35 8.98 11.82
N GLU A 429 42.06 9.33 11.80
CA GLU A 429 41.57 10.61 11.28
C GLU A 429 42.06 11.85 12.06
N PRO A 430 42.48 12.95 11.41
CA PRO A 430 42.90 14.18 12.10
C PRO A 430 41.75 14.86 12.88
N VAL A 431 42.05 15.37 14.08
CA VAL A 431 41.05 15.98 15.00
C VAL A 431 40.48 17.32 14.49
N LYS A 432 41.30 18.13 13.80
CA LYS A 432 40.86 19.35 13.12
C LYS A 432 40.84 19.09 11.62
N MET A 433 39.66 18.86 11.08
CA MET A 433 39.44 19.09 9.65
C MET A 433 38.94 20.51 9.43
N ASP A 434 39.57 21.20 8.47
CA ASP A 434 38.90 22.31 7.78
C ASP A 434 37.55 21.83 7.25
N THR A 435 36.58 22.73 7.19
CA THR A 435 35.14 22.57 6.90
C THR A 435 34.74 21.75 5.65
N GLU A 436 35.69 21.21 4.91
CA GLU A 436 35.47 20.25 3.83
C GLU A 436 35.40 18.84 4.41
N ARG A 437 34.19 18.43 4.86
CA ARG A 437 33.90 17.02 5.20
C ARG A 437 34.51 16.09 4.15
N PHE A 438 35.10 14.97 4.59
CA PHE A 438 35.48 13.85 3.72
C PHE A 438 34.32 13.50 2.81
N SER A 439 34.37 14.02 1.59
CA SER A 439 33.25 13.88 0.67
C SER A 439 33.51 12.69 -0.23
N VAL A 440 33.21 11.49 0.28
CA VAL A 440 33.01 10.33 -0.58
C VAL A 440 31.95 10.72 -1.61
N PHE A 441 32.31 10.67 -2.89
CA PHE A 441 31.50 11.27 -3.96
C PHE A 441 30.06 10.74 -3.98
N ILE A 442 29.87 9.46 -3.67
CA ILE A 442 28.56 8.80 -3.77
C ILE A 442 27.48 9.40 -2.86
N TYR A 443 27.86 10.10 -1.78
CA TYR A 443 26.89 10.71 -0.85
C TYR A 443 26.48 12.13 -1.23
N PHE A 444 27.13 12.73 -2.23
CA PHE A 444 26.86 14.10 -2.65
C PHE A 444 26.12 14.13 -3.97
N ARG A 445 25.28 15.14 -4.13
CA ARG A 445 24.74 15.49 -5.44
C ARG A 445 25.92 15.82 -6.36
N PRO A 446 26.02 15.23 -7.57
CA PRO A 446 27.11 15.49 -8.49
C PRO A 446 27.33 17.00 -8.70
N SER A 447 28.56 17.45 -8.48
CA SER A 447 28.96 18.86 -8.63
C SER A 447 30.37 18.96 -9.21
N PHE A 448 30.61 20.00 -10.01
CA PHE A 448 31.91 20.31 -10.60
C PHE A 448 32.94 20.71 -9.51
N GLY A 449 34.18 20.18 -9.60
CA GLY A 449 35.36 20.77 -8.93
C GLY A 449 35.79 20.24 -7.56
N LYS A 450 35.35 19.07 -7.07
CA LYS A 450 35.86 18.47 -5.82
C LYS A 450 36.67 17.20 -6.03
N ARG A 451 37.97 17.26 -5.73
CA ARG A 451 38.83 16.06 -5.58
C ARG A 451 38.61 15.45 -4.20
N ILE A 452 38.52 14.13 -4.11
CA ILE A 452 38.52 13.43 -2.82
C ILE A 452 39.95 13.45 -2.28
N LYS A 453 40.13 14.03 -1.09
CA LYS A 453 41.42 14.04 -0.39
C LYS A 453 41.34 13.13 0.83
N TYR A 454 42.27 12.19 0.94
CA TYR A 454 42.53 11.46 2.19
C TYR A 454 43.71 12.11 2.92
N TRP A 455 43.81 11.88 4.23
CA TRP A 455 44.90 12.34 5.10
C TRP A 455 46.12 11.40 5.09
N PHE A 456 46.06 10.36 4.26
CA PHE A 456 47.10 9.36 4.04
C PHE A 456 47.20 9.08 2.53
N ASP A 457 48.25 8.38 2.10
CA ASP A 457 48.40 7.96 0.70
C ASP A 457 47.34 6.92 0.31
N PRO A 458 46.42 7.23 -0.61
CA PRO A 458 45.36 6.30 -0.99
C PRO A 458 45.85 5.03 -1.70
N SER A 459 47.11 4.99 -2.17
CA SER A 459 47.68 3.76 -2.76
C SER A 459 47.61 2.58 -1.79
N VAL A 460 47.66 2.85 -0.48
CA VAL A 460 47.54 1.87 0.60
C VAL A 460 46.19 1.16 0.60
N LEU A 461 45.10 1.78 0.12
CA LEU A 461 43.78 1.14 0.05
C LEU A 461 43.80 -0.10 -0.86
N ARG A 462 44.58 -0.08 -1.95
CA ARG A 462 44.74 -1.27 -2.80
C ARG A 462 45.52 -2.37 -2.11
N THR A 463 46.52 -2.02 -1.31
CA THR A 463 47.27 -3.00 -0.51
C THR A 463 46.36 -3.66 0.53
N ILE A 464 45.52 -2.87 1.21
CA ILE A 464 44.54 -3.38 2.17
C ILE A 464 43.52 -4.30 1.46
N ALA A 465 42.93 -3.86 0.35
CA ALA A 465 42.02 -4.68 -0.45
C ALA A 465 42.69 -5.98 -0.91
N GLY A 466 43.96 -5.93 -1.31
CA GLY A 466 44.75 -7.11 -1.68
C GLY A 466 44.86 -8.16 -0.57
N TYR A 467 45.04 -7.74 0.68
CA TYR A 467 45.03 -8.68 1.83
C TYR A 467 43.65 -9.31 2.04
N PHE A 468 42.57 -8.53 1.96
CA PHE A 468 41.21 -9.05 2.11
C PHE A 468 40.82 -10.01 0.97
N ILE A 469 41.30 -9.77 -0.26
CA ILE A 469 41.13 -10.70 -1.39
C ILE A 469 41.86 -12.03 -1.13
N GLN A 470 43.09 -11.99 -0.58
CA GLN A 470 43.83 -13.22 -0.24
C GLN A 470 43.14 -14.00 0.88
N LEU A 471 42.59 -13.31 1.87
CA LEU A 471 41.88 -13.93 3.00
C LEU A 471 40.50 -14.49 2.61
N LYS A 472 39.92 -14.02 1.50
CA LYS A 472 38.59 -14.42 1.03
C LYS A 472 38.45 -15.92 0.88
N GLU A 473 39.43 -16.60 0.29
CA GLU A 473 39.36 -18.05 0.05
C GLU A 473 39.30 -18.87 1.35
N ILE A 474 39.76 -18.31 2.47
CA ILE A 474 39.87 -19.00 3.76
C ILE A 474 38.73 -18.61 4.71
N MET A 475 38.33 -17.33 4.70
CA MET A 475 37.46 -16.75 5.74
C MET A 475 36.04 -16.41 5.27
N TRP A 476 35.65 -16.75 4.04
CA TRP A 476 34.35 -16.34 3.47
C TRP A 476 33.14 -16.84 4.26
N ASP A 477 33.24 -18.01 4.90
CA ASP A 477 32.13 -18.58 5.67
C ASP A 477 31.84 -17.79 6.96
N ASN A 478 32.83 -17.04 7.48
CA ASN A 478 32.63 -16.18 8.63
C ASN A 478 31.83 -14.92 8.21
N PRO A 479 30.64 -14.69 8.80
CA PRO A 479 29.78 -13.58 8.39
C PRO A 479 30.40 -12.21 8.70
N LEU A 480 31.15 -12.08 9.80
CA LEU A 480 31.82 -10.83 10.18
C LEU A 480 33.00 -10.50 9.25
N PHE A 481 33.68 -11.52 8.71
CA PHE A 481 34.68 -11.32 7.66
C PHE A 481 34.04 -10.81 6.36
N ARG A 482 32.88 -11.34 5.96
CA ARG A 482 32.15 -10.85 4.77
C ARG A 482 31.75 -9.39 4.91
N GLU A 483 31.29 -8.97 6.09
CA GLU A 483 30.98 -7.57 6.38
C GLU A 483 32.20 -6.66 6.18
N ASP A 484 33.33 -7.01 6.80
CA ASP A 484 34.54 -6.21 6.72
C ASP A 484 35.14 -6.22 5.30
N TYR A 485 35.06 -7.35 4.60
CA TYR A 485 35.46 -7.47 3.20
C TYR A 485 34.67 -6.50 2.33
N ASN A 486 33.34 -6.47 2.48
CA ASN A 486 32.48 -5.56 1.72
C ASN A 486 32.77 -4.08 2.06
N ASP A 487 32.98 -3.76 3.34
CA ASP A 487 33.34 -2.40 3.77
C ASP A 487 34.66 -1.93 3.14
N VAL A 488 35.69 -2.76 3.18
CA VAL A 488 37.01 -2.45 2.61
C VAL A 488 36.95 -2.32 1.09
N MET A 489 36.26 -3.25 0.41
CA MET A 489 36.11 -3.21 -1.04
C MET A 489 35.31 -2.00 -1.49
N ARG A 490 34.23 -1.65 -0.77
CA ARG A 490 33.44 -0.44 -1.01
C ARG A 490 34.30 0.81 -0.88
N GLU A 491 35.06 0.96 0.20
CA GLU A 491 35.94 2.12 0.41
C GLU A 491 37.01 2.25 -0.70
N ALA A 492 37.64 1.14 -1.10
CA ALA A 492 38.62 1.13 -2.18
C ALA A 492 38.00 1.52 -3.54
N LEU A 493 36.81 1.00 -3.85
CA LEU A 493 36.08 1.31 -5.09
C LEU A 493 35.56 2.76 -5.10
N GLN A 494 35.10 3.28 -3.97
CA GLN A 494 34.65 4.66 -3.83
C GLN A 494 35.76 5.67 -4.14
N TYR A 495 36.99 5.42 -3.66
CA TYR A 495 38.15 6.24 -4.01
C TYR A 495 38.44 6.23 -5.52
N GLU A 496 38.43 5.04 -6.13
CA GLU A 496 38.68 4.85 -7.55
C GLU A 496 37.61 5.55 -8.41
N LEU A 497 36.33 5.40 -8.06
CA LEU A 497 35.21 6.07 -8.71
C LEU A 497 35.36 7.60 -8.66
N GLY A 498 35.57 8.16 -7.46
CA GLY A 498 35.67 9.60 -7.27
C GLY A 498 36.85 10.24 -8.01
N ASN A 499 38.06 9.70 -7.82
CA ASN A 499 39.28 10.34 -8.31
C ASN A 499 39.77 9.86 -9.68
N LYS A 500 39.36 8.67 -10.15
CA LYS A 500 39.78 8.19 -11.48
C LYS A 500 38.69 8.23 -12.54
N VAL A 501 37.42 8.25 -12.17
CA VAL A 501 36.33 8.30 -13.14
C VAL A 501 35.73 9.69 -13.17
N ILE A 502 35.11 10.12 -12.08
CA ILE A 502 34.35 11.38 -12.04
C ILE A 502 35.25 12.59 -12.26
N LEU A 503 36.41 12.61 -11.61
CA LEU A 503 37.36 13.71 -11.79
C LEU A 503 37.84 13.82 -13.26
N ARG A 504 37.96 12.70 -13.98
CA ARG A 504 38.30 12.72 -15.41
C ARG A 504 37.16 13.21 -16.28
N VAL A 505 35.91 12.86 -15.94
CA VAL A 505 34.73 13.46 -16.57
C VAL A 505 34.76 14.99 -16.37
N TYR A 506 35.11 15.44 -15.17
CA TYR A 506 35.25 16.87 -14.86
C TYR A 506 36.37 17.53 -15.67
N GLU A 507 37.57 16.96 -15.68
CA GLU A 507 38.72 17.50 -16.40
C GLU A 507 38.48 17.50 -17.92
N GLY A 508 37.90 16.42 -18.46
CA GLY A 508 37.51 16.33 -19.87
C GLY A 508 36.43 17.33 -20.24
N TYR A 509 35.43 17.55 -19.38
CA TYR A 509 34.43 18.60 -19.59
C TYR A 509 35.05 20.00 -19.58
N GLY A 510 35.96 20.27 -18.64
CA GLY A 510 36.67 21.54 -18.55
C GLY A 510 37.61 21.81 -19.73
N SER A 511 38.22 20.77 -20.31
CA SER A 511 39.11 20.88 -21.48
C SER A 511 38.40 20.78 -22.82
N GLY A 512 37.12 20.39 -22.85
CA GLY A 512 36.38 20.09 -24.08
C GLY A 512 36.77 18.76 -24.74
N ASP A 513 37.45 17.87 -24.01
CA ASP A 513 37.89 16.55 -24.48
C ASP A 513 36.75 15.52 -24.37
N ASN A 514 35.96 15.45 -25.45
CA ASN A 514 34.84 14.50 -25.54
C ASN A 514 35.28 13.02 -25.50
N GLU A 515 36.52 12.70 -25.90
CA GLU A 515 37.00 11.31 -25.92
C GLU A 515 37.26 10.81 -24.50
N GLU A 516 37.92 11.63 -23.67
CA GLU A 516 38.18 11.28 -22.26
C GLU A 516 36.88 11.23 -21.45
N ILE A 517 35.89 12.11 -21.74
CA ILE A 517 34.55 12.03 -21.14
C ILE A 517 33.88 10.69 -21.48
N LEU A 518 33.83 10.31 -22.76
CA LEU A 518 33.19 9.06 -23.18
C LEU A 518 33.89 7.84 -22.58
N LYS A 519 35.22 7.87 -22.47
CA LYS A 519 36.01 6.81 -21.83
C LYS A 519 35.71 6.70 -20.34
N ALA A 520 35.64 7.82 -19.62
CA ALA A 520 35.31 7.83 -18.21
C ALA A 520 33.85 7.40 -17.96
N CYS A 521 32.88 7.87 -18.76
CA CYS A 521 31.48 7.46 -18.66
C CYS A 521 31.29 5.96 -18.89
N ARG A 522 31.99 5.33 -19.84
CA ARG A 522 31.93 3.87 -20.03
C ARG A 522 32.40 3.06 -18.82
N ASN A 523 33.30 3.61 -18.01
CA ASN A 523 33.78 2.95 -16.79
C ASN A 523 32.84 3.18 -15.59
N LEU A 524 31.93 4.15 -15.68
CA LEU A 524 31.07 4.57 -14.58
C LEU A 524 30.05 3.48 -14.21
N ASP A 525 29.37 2.90 -15.21
CA ASP A 525 28.39 1.82 -15.00
C ASP A 525 29.03 0.62 -14.32
N THR A 526 30.17 0.15 -14.84
CA THR A 526 30.94 -0.95 -14.25
C THR A 526 31.38 -0.67 -12.82
N MET A 527 31.75 0.58 -12.50
CA MET A 527 32.13 0.95 -11.13
C MET A 527 30.93 0.96 -10.18
N PHE A 528 29.76 1.46 -10.61
CA PHE A 528 28.55 1.41 -9.81
C PHE A 528 28.08 -0.03 -9.57
N GLU A 529 28.05 -0.88 -10.60
CA GLU A 529 27.74 -2.30 -10.44
C GLU A 529 28.69 -2.99 -9.44
N ASN A 530 29.99 -2.67 -9.51
CA ASN A 530 30.96 -3.24 -8.58
C ASN A 530 30.77 -2.74 -7.14
N ILE A 531 30.38 -1.48 -6.94
CA ILE A 531 30.06 -0.95 -5.61
C ILE A 531 28.79 -1.60 -5.04
N GLU A 532 27.74 -1.75 -5.86
CA GLU A 532 26.49 -2.39 -5.47
C GLU A 532 26.68 -3.85 -5.03
N ARG A 533 27.62 -4.58 -5.66
CA ARG A 533 27.97 -5.95 -5.26
C ARG A 533 28.62 -6.04 -3.87
N HIS A 534 29.19 -4.96 -3.36
CA HIS A 534 29.90 -4.91 -2.06
C HIS A 534 29.11 -4.09 -1.02
N THR A 535 27.80 -4.32 -0.94
CA THR A 535 26.94 -3.77 0.12
C THR A 535 26.64 -4.82 1.19
N ASN A 536 26.61 -4.39 2.45
CA ASN A 536 26.18 -5.23 3.58
C ASN A 536 24.67 -5.15 3.82
N ASN A 537 24.03 -4.07 3.36
CA ASN A 537 22.61 -3.81 3.58
C ASN A 537 21.90 -3.64 2.24
N ASP A 538 20.74 -4.29 2.08
CA ASP A 538 19.87 -4.11 0.93
C ASP A 538 18.80 -3.04 1.23
N LEU A 539 18.66 -2.06 0.33
CA LEU A 539 17.61 -1.07 0.40
C LEU A 539 16.23 -1.72 0.35
N LEU A 540 16.06 -2.81 -0.40
CA LEU A 540 14.80 -3.54 -0.49
C LEU A 540 14.44 -4.24 0.83
N GLU A 541 15.43 -4.71 1.59
CA GLU A 541 15.19 -5.29 2.92
C GLU A 541 14.76 -4.19 3.90
N TRP A 542 15.42 -3.04 3.87
CA TRP A 542 15.02 -1.88 4.68
C TRP A 542 13.61 -1.40 4.32
N ILE A 543 13.26 -1.30 3.02
CA ILE A 543 11.91 -0.96 2.57
C ILE A 543 10.91 -2.07 2.92
N GLY A 544 11.27 -3.35 2.78
CA GLY A 544 10.43 -4.49 3.16
C GLY A 544 10.08 -4.50 4.64
N SER A 545 10.97 -4.00 5.50
CA SER A 545 10.66 -3.81 6.93
C SER A 545 9.57 -2.76 7.18
N THR A 546 9.36 -1.81 6.25
CA THR A 546 8.28 -0.80 6.31
C THR A 546 6.90 -1.36 5.92
N THR A 547 6.87 -2.39 5.07
CA THR A 547 5.61 -3.01 4.61
C THR A 547 5.10 -4.06 5.59
N LEU A 548 5.99 -4.71 6.34
CA LEU A 548 5.64 -5.63 7.44
C LEU A 548 5.09 -4.90 8.68
N THR A 549 5.35 -3.60 8.82
CA THR A 549 4.88 -2.77 9.94
C THR A 549 3.51 -2.13 9.71
N SER A 550 2.96 -2.19 8.49
CA SER A 550 1.66 -1.61 8.15
C SER A 550 0.77 -2.64 7.47
N THR A 551 -0.43 -2.86 8.02
CA THR A 551 -1.32 -3.97 7.69
C THR A 551 -2.00 -3.89 6.30
N THR A 552 -1.49 -3.12 5.33
CA THR A 552 -2.14 -2.98 4.00
C THR A 552 -1.18 -2.54 2.87
N PRO A 553 -0.69 -3.45 2.00
CA PRO A 553 0.28 -3.12 0.93
C PRO A 553 -0.27 -2.25 -0.22
N TYR A 554 -1.55 -2.38 -0.57
CA TYR A 554 -2.13 -1.73 -1.75
C TYR A 554 -2.38 -0.23 -1.55
N TRP A 555 -2.77 0.18 -0.33
CA TRP A 555 -3.04 1.58 0.00
C TRP A 555 -1.77 2.43 0.05
N ASN A 556 -0.61 1.82 0.32
CA ASN A 556 0.65 2.55 0.45
C ASN A 556 1.32 2.84 -0.90
N LEU A 557 1.19 1.96 -1.89
CA LEU A 557 1.60 2.28 -3.26
C LEU A 557 0.77 3.45 -3.83
N LEU A 558 -0.54 3.44 -3.54
CA LEU A 558 -1.43 4.52 -3.93
C LEU A 558 -1.11 5.83 -3.20
N ASN A 559 -0.84 5.79 -1.88
CA ASN A 559 -0.43 6.97 -1.12
C ASN A 559 0.94 7.50 -1.57
N TYR A 560 1.92 6.64 -1.85
CA TYR A 560 3.22 7.05 -2.36
C TYR A 560 3.11 7.72 -3.74
N LEU A 561 2.22 7.23 -4.60
CA LEU A 561 1.92 7.85 -5.90
C LEU A 561 1.09 9.14 -5.77
N LEU A 562 0.22 9.26 -4.78
CA LEU A 562 -0.56 10.49 -4.52
C LEU A 562 0.30 11.63 -3.94
N TYR A 563 1.29 11.32 -3.10
CA TYR A 563 2.14 12.34 -2.48
C TYR A 563 3.34 12.79 -3.34
N SER A 564 3.63 12.09 -4.44
CA SER A 564 4.83 12.35 -5.27
C SER A 564 4.62 13.27 -6.47
N ASN A 565 3.40 13.78 -6.71
CA ASN A 565 3.06 14.56 -7.93
C ASN A 565 3.63 13.91 -9.22
N PRO A 566 3.15 12.70 -9.56
CA PRO A 566 3.73 11.90 -10.64
C PRO A 566 3.61 12.61 -11.99
N SER A 567 4.60 12.38 -12.87
CA SER A 567 4.59 13.00 -14.20
C SER A 567 3.37 12.54 -15.02
N ASN A 568 2.90 13.39 -15.95
CA ASN A 568 1.75 13.08 -16.83
C ASN A 568 1.89 11.75 -17.59
N THR A 569 3.12 11.28 -17.83
CA THR A 569 3.38 9.98 -18.45
C THR A 569 3.02 8.83 -17.51
N VAL A 570 3.34 8.94 -16.21
CA VAL A 570 3.01 7.92 -15.20
C VAL A 570 1.50 7.87 -15.00
N VAL A 571 0.82 9.01 -14.93
CA VAL A 571 -0.65 9.08 -14.84
C VAL A 571 -1.31 8.38 -16.03
N ARG A 572 -0.81 8.60 -17.25
CA ARG A 572 -1.29 7.89 -18.45
C ARG A 572 -1.04 6.38 -18.40
N LEU A 573 0.13 5.95 -17.94
CA LEU A 573 0.46 4.52 -17.82
C LEU A 573 -0.42 3.81 -16.78
N VAL A 574 -0.72 4.48 -15.67
CA VAL A 574 -1.64 3.97 -14.63
C VAL A 574 -3.07 3.85 -15.18
N GLY A 575 -3.49 4.76 -16.06
CA GLY A 575 -4.83 4.77 -16.67
C GLY A 575 -5.02 3.90 -17.91
N PHE A 576 -3.94 3.44 -18.54
CA PHE A 576 -3.99 2.74 -19.82
C PHE A 576 -4.80 1.41 -19.80
N PRO A 577 -4.68 0.54 -18.77
CA PRO A 577 -5.56 -0.63 -18.67
C PRO A 577 -7.05 -0.25 -18.61
N GLY A 578 -7.37 0.84 -17.91
CA GLY A 578 -8.70 1.42 -17.87
C GLY A 578 -9.21 1.92 -19.22
N GLU A 579 -8.35 2.57 -20.01
CA GLU A 579 -8.68 3.04 -21.35
C GLU A 579 -9.03 1.88 -22.30
N LEU A 580 -8.23 0.80 -22.26
CA LEU A 580 -8.49 -0.42 -23.05
C LEU A 580 -9.83 -1.06 -22.68
N PHE A 581 -10.15 -1.12 -21.38
CA PHE A 581 -11.45 -1.60 -20.90
C PHE A 581 -12.61 -0.79 -21.50
N MET A 582 -12.50 0.54 -21.48
CA MET A 582 -13.51 1.43 -22.06
C MET A 582 -13.67 1.25 -23.56
N ASN A 583 -12.57 1.04 -24.30
CA ASN A 583 -12.62 0.83 -25.74
C ASN A 583 -13.29 -0.51 -26.11
N MET A 584 -13.05 -1.56 -25.34
CA MET A 584 -13.74 -2.85 -25.52
C MET A 584 -15.26 -2.73 -25.31
N LEU A 585 -15.69 -2.00 -24.27
CA LEU A 585 -17.11 -1.74 -24.04
C LEU A 585 -17.74 -0.89 -25.16
N LYS A 586 -17.03 0.15 -25.63
CA LYS A 586 -17.47 1.00 -26.75
C LYS A 586 -17.61 0.24 -28.08
N ALA A 587 -16.79 -0.78 -28.31
CA ALA A 587 -16.90 -1.60 -29.52
C ALA A 587 -18.17 -2.46 -29.53
N MET A 588 -18.72 -2.82 -28.36
CA MET A 588 -19.89 -3.69 -28.26
C MET A 588 -21.23 -2.98 -28.36
N ILE A 589 -21.26 -1.64 -28.31
CA ILE A 589 -22.50 -0.85 -28.31
C ILE A 589 -23.36 -1.14 -29.55
N LEU A 590 -22.76 -1.00 -30.74
CA LEU A 590 -23.47 -1.14 -32.00
C LEU A 590 -24.00 -2.57 -32.24
N PRO A 591 -23.17 -3.63 -32.12
CA PRO A 591 -23.65 -5.00 -32.27
C PRO A 591 -24.77 -5.35 -31.29
N LEU A 592 -24.65 -4.90 -30.04
CA LEU A 592 -25.60 -5.20 -28.98
C LEU A 592 -26.97 -4.57 -29.25
N ILE A 593 -27.03 -3.27 -29.58
CA ILE A 593 -28.28 -2.57 -29.88
C ILE A 593 -29.03 -3.22 -31.04
N VAL A 594 -28.30 -3.56 -32.12
CA VAL A 594 -28.91 -4.15 -33.32
C VAL A 594 -29.48 -5.53 -33.02
N ALA A 595 -28.71 -6.37 -32.32
CA ALA A 595 -29.14 -7.73 -32.01
C ALA A 595 -30.29 -7.74 -31.00
N SER A 596 -30.18 -6.97 -29.92
CA SER A 596 -31.15 -6.97 -28.80
C SER A 596 -32.50 -6.39 -29.21
N LEU A 597 -32.54 -5.24 -29.91
CA LEU A 597 -33.79 -4.58 -30.31
C LEU A 597 -34.55 -5.40 -31.36
N ILE A 598 -33.86 -5.92 -32.37
CA ILE A 598 -34.49 -6.71 -33.43
C ILE A 598 -34.96 -8.05 -32.86
N SER A 599 -34.15 -8.70 -32.02
CA SER A 599 -34.51 -9.93 -31.30
C SER A 599 -35.77 -9.72 -30.44
N GLY A 600 -35.80 -8.67 -29.62
CA GLY A 600 -36.92 -8.40 -28.70
C GLY A 600 -38.24 -8.09 -29.42
N LEU A 601 -38.21 -7.26 -30.46
CA LEU A 601 -39.43 -6.83 -31.16
C LEU A 601 -39.94 -7.84 -32.19
N SER A 602 -39.06 -8.68 -32.75
CA SER A 602 -39.44 -9.72 -33.72
C SER A 602 -40.25 -10.87 -33.11
N GLN A 603 -40.18 -11.05 -31.79
CA GLN A 603 -40.91 -12.08 -31.04
C GLN A 603 -42.39 -11.76 -30.80
N LEU A 604 -42.84 -10.54 -31.13
CA LEU A 604 -44.23 -10.14 -30.99
C LEU A 604 -45.10 -10.83 -32.08
N ASP A 605 -46.17 -11.53 -31.68
CA ASP A 605 -47.05 -12.22 -32.63
C ASP A 605 -48.11 -11.27 -33.24
N GLY A 606 -47.93 -10.87 -34.50
CA GLY A 606 -48.73 -9.81 -35.14
C GLY A 606 -50.22 -10.12 -35.39
N LYS A 607 -50.67 -11.38 -35.26
CA LYS A 607 -52.05 -11.80 -35.61
C LYS A 607 -52.97 -12.12 -34.42
N THR A 608 -52.42 -12.49 -33.26
CA THR A 608 -53.19 -12.87 -32.04
C THR A 608 -52.85 -12.02 -30.81
N SER A 609 -51.76 -11.25 -30.83
CA SER A 609 -51.27 -10.47 -29.68
C SER A 609 -51.51 -8.96 -29.75
N GLY A 610 -52.37 -8.47 -30.67
CA GLY A 610 -52.55 -7.03 -30.90
C GLY A 610 -53.00 -6.25 -29.66
N LYS A 611 -54.02 -6.73 -28.94
CA LYS A 611 -54.53 -6.04 -27.73
C LYS A 611 -53.61 -6.22 -26.51
N LEU A 612 -53.09 -7.43 -26.30
CA LEU A 612 -52.22 -7.77 -25.16
C LEU A 612 -50.87 -7.02 -25.26
N GLY A 613 -50.24 -7.05 -26.44
CA GLY A 613 -48.98 -6.37 -26.72
C GLY A 613 -49.10 -4.85 -26.77
N CYS A 614 -50.17 -4.30 -27.34
CA CYS A 614 -50.39 -2.85 -27.34
C CYS A 614 -50.54 -2.30 -25.91
N ARG A 615 -51.30 -2.99 -25.04
CA ARG A 615 -51.43 -2.62 -23.62
C ARG A 615 -50.10 -2.71 -22.87
N ALA A 616 -49.28 -3.74 -23.12
CA ALA A 616 -47.96 -3.89 -22.52
C ALA A 616 -46.97 -2.79 -22.96
N ILE A 617 -46.86 -2.53 -24.27
CA ILE A 617 -45.98 -1.50 -24.82
C ILE A 617 -46.40 -0.10 -24.34
N MET A 618 -47.72 0.19 -24.31
CA MET A 618 -48.21 1.46 -23.78
C MET A 618 -47.85 1.65 -22.30
N TYR A 619 -47.99 0.60 -21.49
CA TYR A 619 -47.62 0.64 -20.08
C TYR A 619 -46.12 0.96 -19.92
N TYR A 620 -45.25 0.20 -20.60
CA TYR A 620 -43.79 0.40 -20.51
C TYR A 620 -43.36 1.78 -21.02
N ALA A 621 -43.89 2.25 -22.14
CA ALA A 621 -43.58 3.59 -22.64
C ALA A 621 -43.96 4.69 -21.64
N LEU A 622 -45.09 4.53 -20.95
CA LEU A 622 -45.57 5.48 -19.95
C LEU A 622 -44.73 5.45 -18.67
N THR A 623 -44.38 4.26 -18.16
CA THR A 623 -43.55 4.11 -16.95
C THR A 623 -42.12 4.61 -17.18
N THR A 624 -41.53 4.31 -18.33
CA THR A 624 -40.16 4.73 -18.68
C THR A 624 -40.08 6.24 -18.86
N THR A 625 -41.04 6.84 -19.57
CA THR A 625 -41.09 8.31 -19.73
C THR A 625 -41.25 9.00 -18.38
N HIS A 626 -42.11 8.47 -17.50
CA HIS A 626 -42.25 9.00 -16.15
C HIS A 626 -40.95 8.86 -15.34
N ALA A 627 -40.26 7.72 -15.43
CA ALA A 627 -38.99 7.49 -14.73
C ALA A 627 -37.92 8.54 -15.11
N VAL A 628 -37.84 8.86 -16.41
CA VAL A 628 -36.93 9.90 -16.92
C VAL A 628 -37.30 11.28 -16.39
N VAL A 629 -38.58 11.66 -16.45
CA VAL A 629 -39.06 12.95 -15.92
C VAL A 629 -38.78 13.06 -14.41
N LEU A 630 -39.01 11.98 -13.65
CA LEU A 630 -38.69 11.91 -12.23
C LEU A 630 -37.20 12.10 -11.98
N GLY A 631 -36.34 11.43 -12.76
CA GLY A 631 -34.88 11.59 -12.70
C GLY A 631 -34.45 13.03 -12.93
N ILE A 632 -34.98 13.68 -13.97
CA ILE A 632 -34.72 15.09 -14.30
C ILE A 632 -35.14 16.02 -13.16
N ILE A 633 -36.33 15.82 -12.58
CA ILE A 633 -36.82 16.65 -11.46
C ILE A 633 -35.89 16.50 -10.25
N ILE A 634 -35.54 15.28 -9.87
CA ILE A 634 -34.74 15.01 -8.68
C ILE A 634 -33.32 15.58 -8.82
N VAL A 635 -32.66 15.41 -9.96
CA VAL A 635 -31.29 15.92 -10.17
C VAL A 635 -31.22 17.44 -10.26
N ILE A 636 -32.28 18.09 -10.78
CA ILE A 636 -32.38 19.56 -10.79
C ILE A 636 -32.63 20.09 -9.37
N LEU A 637 -33.44 19.40 -8.56
CA LEU A 637 -33.74 19.80 -7.18
C LEU A 637 -32.55 19.60 -6.22
N ILE A 638 -31.87 18.45 -6.30
CA ILE A 638 -30.75 18.13 -5.40
C ILE A 638 -29.46 18.80 -5.87
N HIS A 639 -29.31 19.01 -7.18
CA HIS A 639 -28.15 19.63 -7.81
C HIS A 639 -26.79 19.05 -7.35
N PRO A 640 -26.53 17.74 -7.58
CA PRO A 640 -25.35 17.06 -7.03
C PRO A 640 -24.01 17.50 -7.64
N GLY A 641 -23.98 18.12 -8.83
CA GLY A 641 -22.73 18.57 -9.47
C GLY A 641 -22.31 19.98 -9.06
N ASP A 642 -21.03 20.15 -8.72
CA ASP A 642 -20.42 21.45 -8.38
C ASP A 642 -19.25 21.78 -9.33
N PRO A 643 -19.33 22.87 -10.11
CA PRO A 643 -18.29 23.25 -11.08
C PRO A 643 -17.00 23.79 -10.45
N THR A 644 -16.98 24.12 -9.15
CA THR A 644 -15.79 24.67 -8.48
C THR A 644 -14.69 23.63 -8.27
N ILE A 645 -15.06 22.34 -8.21
CA ILE A 645 -14.14 21.22 -7.94
C ILE A 645 -13.24 20.89 -9.14
N LYS A 646 -13.65 21.23 -10.37
CA LYS A 646 -12.87 20.99 -11.61
C LYS A 646 -11.97 22.17 -12.02
N LYS A 647 -12.02 23.30 -11.28
CA LYS A 647 -11.52 24.62 -11.72
C LYS A 647 -9.99 24.82 -11.67
N HIS A 648 -9.19 23.76 -11.61
CA HIS A 648 -7.72 23.83 -11.65
C HIS A 648 -7.07 23.14 -12.86
N LEU A 649 -7.85 22.71 -13.86
CA LEU A 649 -7.32 22.31 -15.16
C LEU A 649 -7.48 23.45 -16.15
N GLU A 650 -6.39 24.16 -16.42
CA GLU A 650 -6.26 25.05 -17.58
C GLU A 650 -6.40 24.23 -18.86
N ILE A 651 -7.63 24.05 -19.32
CA ILE A 651 -7.90 23.71 -20.72
C ILE A 651 -8.44 24.99 -21.35
N THR A 652 -7.62 25.58 -22.20
CA THR A 652 -7.92 26.71 -23.07
C THR A 652 -9.31 26.56 -23.65
N ASP A 653 -10.14 27.59 -23.49
CA ASP A 653 -11.44 27.76 -24.11
C ASP A 653 -11.36 27.36 -25.60
N ILE A 654 -11.81 26.14 -25.90
CA ILE A 654 -12.18 25.81 -27.27
C ILE A 654 -13.42 26.65 -27.51
N VAL A 655 -13.33 27.59 -28.45
CA VAL A 655 -14.44 28.40 -28.94
C VAL A 655 -15.56 27.45 -29.39
N HIS A 656 -16.46 27.09 -28.49
CA HIS A 656 -17.72 26.49 -28.84
C HIS A 656 -18.50 27.59 -29.54
N ALA A 657 -18.54 27.55 -30.87
CA ALA A 657 -19.40 28.40 -31.67
C ALA A 657 -20.80 28.38 -31.03
N LYS A 658 -21.39 29.57 -30.82
CA LYS A 658 -22.75 29.75 -30.31
C LYS A 658 -23.75 29.14 -31.29
N VAL A 659 -23.93 27.82 -31.27
CA VAL A 659 -24.96 27.13 -32.03
C VAL A 659 -26.29 27.28 -31.29
N SER A 660 -27.35 27.65 -32.01
CA SER A 660 -28.68 27.84 -31.42
C SER A 660 -29.21 26.53 -30.83
N ALA A 661 -29.93 26.61 -29.72
CA ALA A 661 -30.60 25.45 -29.12
C ALA A 661 -31.60 24.80 -30.10
N LEU A 662 -32.17 25.59 -31.01
CA LEU A 662 -33.04 25.10 -32.07
C LEU A 662 -32.27 24.24 -33.09
N ASP A 663 -31.06 24.63 -33.49
CA ASP A 663 -30.25 23.87 -34.45
C ASP A 663 -29.84 22.52 -33.87
N LYS A 664 -29.50 22.47 -32.58
CA LYS A 664 -29.21 21.21 -31.86
C LYS A 664 -30.44 20.31 -31.76
N PHE A 665 -31.63 20.88 -31.57
CA PHE A 665 -32.89 20.12 -31.58
C PHE A 665 -33.24 19.62 -32.99
N LEU A 666 -33.00 20.40 -34.03
CA LEU A 666 -33.22 19.98 -35.42
C LEU A 666 -32.20 18.93 -35.87
N ASP A 667 -30.96 19.01 -35.40
CA ASP A 667 -29.93 17.99 -35.63
C ASP A 667 -30.33 16.63 -35.03
N LEU A 668 -31.11 16.59 -33.93
CA LEU A 668 -31.67 15.34 -33.41
C LEU A 668 -32.55 14.65 -34.46
N PHE A 669 -33.51 15.38 -35.05
CA PHE A 669 -34.40 14.83 -36.07
C PHE A 669 -33.67 14.44 -37.36
N ARG A 670 -32.67 15.22 -37.78
CA ARG A 670 -31.82 14.87 -38.93
C ARG A 670 -31.06 13.55 -38.68
N ASN A 671 -30.55 13.37 -37.46
CA ASN A 671 -29.87 12.15 -37.07
C ASN A 671 -30.82 10.95 -36.88
N MET A 672 -32.12 11.16 -36.61
CA MET A 672 -33.13 10.07 -36.62
C MET A 672 -33.34 9.47 -38.02
N PHE A 673 -33.16 10.26 -39.09
CA PHE A 673 -33.35 9.85 -40.48
C PHE A 673 -32.15 10.26 -41.37
N PRO A 674 -31.02 9.56 -41.29
CA PRO A 674 -29.81 9.93 -42.02
C PRO A 674 -29.85 9.49 -43.48
N GLU A 675 -29.00 10.11 -44.29
CA GLU A 675 -28.86 9.80 -45.72
C GLU A 675 -28.35 8.37 -45.99
N ASN A 676 -27.58 7.79 -45.04
CA ASN A 676 -27.02 6.45 -45.17
C ASN A 676 -26.86 5.77 -43.79
N ILE A 677 -27.47 4.59 -43.65
CA ILE A 677 -27.48 3.81 -42.39
C ILE A 677 -26.08 3.30 -42.02
N ILE A 678 -25.28 2.87 -43.00
CA ILE A 678 -23.92 2.37 -42.76
C ILE A 678 -23.00 3.53 -42.36
N ARG A 679 -23.08 4.67 -43.04
CA ARG A 679 -22.29 5.87 -42.68
C ARG A 679 -22.59 6.37 -41.27
N SER A 680 -23.85 6.19 -40.85
CA SER A 680 -24.32 6.56 -39.53
C SER A 680 -23.72 5.72 -38.41
N THR A 681 -23.09 4.57 -38.71
CA THR A 681 -22.45 3.74 -37.67
C THR A 681 -21.11 4.30 -37.19
N PHE A 682 -20.54 5.30 -37.89
CA PHE A 682 -19.27 5.92 -37.52
C PHE A 682 -19.22 7.46 -37.64
N GLN A 683 -20.28 8.10 -38.17
CA GLN A 683 -20.40 9.57 -38.29
C GLN A 683 -21.79 10.06 -37.85
N GLN A 684 -21.84 11.29 -37.34
CA GLN A 684 -23.08 12.03 -37.02
C GLN A 684 -23.14 13.36 -37.76
N GLN A 685 -24.37 13.81 -38.08
CA GLN A 685 -24.60 15.13 -38.66
C GLN A 685 -24.70 16.19 -37.57
N GLN A 686 -23.97 17.30 -37.72
CA GLN A 686 -24.06 18.45 -36.83
C GLN A 686 -24.05 19.77 -37.60
N THR A 687 -24.82 20.74 -37.11
CA THR A 687 -24.79 22.12 -37.60
C THR A 687 -23.67 22.89 -36.91
N VAL A 688 -22.80 23.51 -37.72
CA VAL A 688 -21.71 24.35 -37.25
C VAL A 688 -21.85 25.74 -37.88
N ASN A 689 -21.73 26.79 -37.06
CA ASN A 689 -21.66 28.15 -37.58
C ASN A 689 -20.24 28.42 -38.05
N VAL A 690 -20.07 28.62 -39.36
CA VAL A 690 -18.78 28.96 -39.96
C VAL A 690 -18.81 30.45 -40.32
N ILE A 691 -17.79 31.18 -39.90
CA ILE A 691 -17.63 32.60 -40.25
C ILE A 691 -17.04 32.63 -41.67
N ILE A 692 -17.80 33.13 -42.65
CA ILE A 692 -17.39 33.08 -44.06
C ILE A 692 -16.54 34.32 -44.46
N ASN A 693 -16.66 35.45 -43.75
CA ASN A 693 -15.87 36.67 -44.01
C ASN A 693 -15.52 37.43 -42.72
N GLU A 694 -14.22 37.53 -42.40
CA GLU A 694 -13.70 38.25 -41.22
C GLU A 694 -14.02 39.75 -41.22
N THR A 695 -14.32 40.34 -42.38
CA THR A 695 -14.53 41.79 -42.53
C THR A 695 -15.99 42.25 -42.40
N THR A 696 -16.97 41.34 -42.47
CA THR A 696 -18.41 41.69 -42.39
C THR A 696 -19.17 40.99 -41.26
N GLY A 697 -18.56 40.01 -40.57
CA GLY A 697 -19.17 39.35 -39.42
C GLY A 697 -20.43 38.53 -39.76
N SER A 698 -20.68 38.25 -41.04
CA SER A 698 -21.82 37.42 -41.46
C SER A 698 -21.56 35.95 -41.14
N GLU A 699 -22.19 35.45 -40.09
CA GLU A 699 -22.25 34.04 -39.73
C GLU A 699 -23.26 33.31 -40.61
N VAL A 700 -22.86 32.21 -41.26
CA VAL A 700 -23.77 31.33 -41.99
C VAL A 700 -23.69 29.94 -41.38
N ALA A 701 -24.84 29.42 -40.93
CA ALA A 701 -24.95 28.05 -40.43
C ALA A 701 -24.75 27.07 -41.59
N THR A 702 -23.74 26.21 -41.52
CA THR A 702 -23.49 25.14 -42.50
C THR A 702 -23.57 23.77 -41.83
N ILE A 703 -24.19 22.81 -42.52
CA ILE A 703 -24.25 21.42 -42.06
C ILE A 703 -22.93 20.76 -42.45
N GLN A 704 -22.15 20.33 -41.44
CA GLN A 704 -20.90 19.62 -41.67
C GLN A 704 -20.98 18.20 -41.09
N TYR A 705 -20.36 17.25 -41.80
CA TYR A 705 -20.08 15.94 -41.25
C TYR A 705 -18.83 16.06 -40.38
N SER A 706 -18.97 15.86 -39.07
CA SER A 706 -17.81 15.86 -38.17
C SER A 706 -17.07 14.54 -38.35
N ASP A 707 -15.98 14.55 -39.12
CA ASP A 707 -15.06 13.42 -39.20
C ASP A 707 -14.33 13.22 -37.86
N GLY A 708 -14.39 12.01 -37.31
CA GLY A 708 -13.66 11.60 -36.10
C GLY A 708 -12.14 11.50 -36.28
N MET A 709 -11.58 12.07 -37.35
CA MET A 709 -10.16 11.97 -37.72
C MET A 709 -9.61 13.37 -38.02
N ASN A 710 -9.13 14.08 -37.00
CA ASN A 710 -8.19 15.17 -37.19
C ASN A 710 -6.80 14.73 -36.75
N VAL A 711 -5.86 14.76 -37.70
CA VAL A 711 -4.48 14.22 -37.65
C VAL A 711 -3.52 15.09 -36.81
N LEU A 712 -4.02 15.98 -35.97
CA LEU A 712 -3.20 16.85 -35.13
C LEU A 712 -3.65 16.77 -33.66
N GLY A 713 -3.08 15.76 -32.99
CA GLY A 713 -2.91 15.62 -31.54
C GLY A 713 -3.83 16.42 -30.62
N LYS A 714 -5.06 15.94 -30.41
CA LYS A 714 -5.87 16.07 -29.18
C LYS A 714 -7.07 15.13 -29.31
N ALA A 715 -7.39 14.40 -28.23
CA ALA A 715 -8.26 13.22 -28.18
C ALA A 715 -9.47 13.26 -29.14
N THR A 716 -9.45 12.36 -30.13
CA THR A 716 -10.48 12.18 -31.16
C THR A 716 -11.62 11.29 -30.64
N PHE A 717 -12.85 11.79 -30.67
CA PHE A 717 -14.06 11.01 -30.36
C PHE A 717 -14.70 10.50 -31.65
N TYR A 718 -14.86 9.18 -31.79
CA TYR A 718 -15.74 8.57 -32.78
C TYR A 718 -17.20 8.82 -32.36
N ASN A 719 -17.94 9.61 -33.14
CA ASN A 719 -19.36 9.84 -32.86
C ASN A 719 -20.22 9.11 -33.89
N ALA A 720 -20.63 7.89 -33.55
CA ALA A 720 -21.66 7.15 -34.29
C ALA A 720 -23.04 7.78 -34.05
N ASN A 721 -23.84 7.89 -35.10
CA ASN A 721 -25.23 8.30 -35.01
C ASN A 721 -26.12 7.11 -34.58
N ASN A 722 -26.23 6.93 -33.27
CA ASN A 722 -26.99 5.83 -32.66
C ASN A 722 -28.53 5.99 -32.79
N TYR A 723 -29.05 7.19 -33.10
CA TYR A 723 -30.50 7.44 -33.20
C TYR A 723 -31.14 6.72 -34.37
N CYS A 724 -30.53 6.84 -35.55
CA CYS A 724 -30.97 6.13 -36.74
C CYS A 724 -31.01 4.63 -36.50
N LEU A 725 -29.99 4.09 -35.83
CA LEU A 725 -29.85 2.65 -35.62
C LEU A 725 -30.96 2.12 -34.74
N ILE A 726 -31.30 2.82 -33.65
CA ILE A 726 -32.41 2.45 -32.76
C ILE A 726 -33.73 2.45 -33.53
N ILE A 727 -34.05 3.53 -34.25
CA ILE A 727 -35.31 3.64 -35.01
C ILE A 727 -35.39 2.58 -36.10
N PHE A 728 -34.30 2.39 -36.84
CA PHE A 728 -34.21 1.36 -37.87
C PHE A 728 -34.44 -0.04 -37.30
N CYS A 729 -33.79 -0.38 -36.18
CA CYS A 729 -33.95 -1.68 -35.53
C CYS A 729 -35.38 -1.89 -34.99
N ILE A 730 -36.01 -0.84 -34.46
CA ILE A 730 -37.41 -0.89 -34.02
C ILE A 730 -38.34 -1.19 -35.20
N VAL A 731 -38.21 -0.43 -36.30
CA VAL A 731 -39.02 -0.64 -37.51
C VAL A 731 -38.77 -2.02 -38.09
N MET A 732 -37.51 -2.46 -38.17
CA MET A 732 -37.13 -3.77 -38.70
C MET A 732 -37.70 -4.91 -37.85
N GLY A 733 -37.57 -4.85 -36.53
CA GLY A 733 -38.12 -5.85 -35.61
C GLY A 733 -39.66 -5.95 -35.70
N LEU A 734 -40.35 -4.81 -35.73
CA LEU A 734 -41.81 -4.77 -35.89
C LEU A 734 -42.29 -5.27 -37.27
N VAL A 735 -41.52 -5.02 -38.34
CA VAL A 735 -41.82 -5.53 -39.69
C VAL A 735 -41.61 -7.04 -39.76
N ILE A 736 -40.52 -7.57 -39.17
CA ILE A 736 -40.28 -9.02 -39.07
C ILE A 736 -41.45 -9.71 -38.35
N SER A 737 -41.90 -9.13 -37.22
CA SER A 737 -43.07 -9.58 -36.47
C SER A 737 -44.36 -9.60 -37.32
N ARG A 738 -44.60 -8.57 -38.15
CA ARG A 738 -45.80 -8.49 -39.00
C ARG A 738 -45.79 -9.39 -40.24
N VAL A 739 -44.62 -9.61 -40.85
CA VAL A 739 -44.46 -10.49 -42.02
C VAL A 739 -44.70 -11.96 -41.65
N GLY A 740 -44.35 -12.35 -40.42
CA GLY A 740 -44.61 -13.68 -39.89
C GLY A 740 -43.65 -14.74 -40.45
N LYS A 741 -44.18 -15.92 -40.84
CA LYS A 741 -43.38 -17.11 -41.19
C LYS A 741 -42.23 -16.89 -42.19
N PRO A 742 -42.38 -16.09 -43.28
CA PRO A 742 -41.29 -15.86 -44.23
C PRO A 742 -40.08 -15.12 -43.65
N ALA A 743 -40.27 -14.28 -42.64
CA ALA A 743 -39.20 -13.51 -42.00
C ALA A 743 -38.57 -14.23 -40.80
N ARG A 744 -39.00 -15.47 -40.50
CA ARG A 744 -38.54 -16.22 -39.33
C ARG A 744 -37.03 -16.52 -39.31
N PRO A 745 -36.39 -16.94 -40.43
CA PRO A 745 -34.94 -17.16 -40.43
C PRO A 745 -34.13 -15.91 -40.07
N LEU A 746 -34.65 -14.73 -40.43
CA LEU A 746 -34.03 -13.46 -40.09
C LEU A 746 -34.18 -13.12 -38.60
N ALA A 747 -35.34 -13.43 -38.00
CA ALA A 747 -35.55 -13.30 -36.56
C ALA A 747 -34.60 -14.21 -35.76
N ASP A 748 -34.50 -15.49 -36.16
CA ASP A 748 -33.66 -16.48 -35.46
C ASP A 748 -32.15 -16.12 -35.55
N LEU A 749 -31.72 -15.49 -36.65
CA LEU A 749 -30.36 -14.94 -36.78
C LEU A 749 -30.07 -13.87 -35.71
N PHE A 750 -30.96 -12.88 -35.56
CA PHE A 750 -30.75 -11.80 -34.59
C PHE A 750 -30.88 -12.27 -33.14
N ILE A 751 -31.74 -13.26 -32.87
CA ILE A 751 -31.82 -13.93 -31.57
C ILE A 751 -30.50 -14.65 -31.24
N ALA A 752 -29.93 -15.40 -32.19
CA ALA A 752 -28.65 -16.07 -31.99
C ALA A 752 -27.51 -15.06 -31.80
N LEU A 753 -27.51 -13.97 -32.57
CA LEU A 753 -26.53 -12.89 -32.47
C LEU A 753 -26.58 -12.20 -31.09
N ASP A 754 -27.77 -11.96 -30.55
CA ASP A 754 -28.00 -11.34 -29.23
C ASP A 754 -27.43 -12.21 -28.10
N ILE A 755 -27.66 -13.53 -28.16
CA ILE A 755 -27.10 -14.49 -27.19
C ILE A 755 -25.57 -14.49 -27.24
N VAL A 756 -24.97 -14.51 -28.43
CA VAL A 756 -23.51 -14.54 -28.61
C VAL A 756 -22.88 -13.23 -28.12
N ILE A 757 -23.41 -12.08 -28.52
CA ILE A 757 -22.87 -10.77 -28.14
C ILE A 757 -23.00 -10.57 -26.62
N SER A 758 -24.12 -10.95 -26.02
CA SER A 758 -24.30 -10.88 -24.57
C SER A 758 -23.24 -11.69 -23.80
N ARG A 759 -22.82 -12.86 -24.31
CA ARG A 759 -21.71 -13.63 -23.73
C ARG A 759 -20.36 -12.95 -23.91
N ILE A 760 -20.12 -12.29 -25.05
CA ILE A 760 -18.88 -11.52 -25.28
C ILE A 760 -18.79 -10.36 -24.28
N VAL A 761 -19.89 -9.64 -24.04
CA VAL A 761 -19.92 -8.56 -23.05
C VAL A 761 -19.63 -9.11 -21.65
N PHE A 762 -20.20 -10.26 -21.28
CA PHE A 762 -19.87 -10.92 -20.01
C PHE A 762 -18.37 -11.23 -19.88
N LEU A 763 -17.72 -11.72 -20.93
CA LEU A 763 -16.26 -11.94 -20.94
C LEU A 763 -15.46 -10.64 -20.78
N ILE A 764 -15.91 -9.54 -21.39
CA ILE A 764 -15.26 -8.22 -21.22
C ILE A 764 -15.41 -7.73 -19.78
N MET A 765 -16.53 -8.01 -19.11
CA MET A 765 -16.74 -7.63 -17.70
C MET A 765 -15.77 -8.31 -16.73
N TRP A 766 -15.18 -9.46 -17.10
CA TRP A 766 -14.08 -10.09 -16.33
C TRP A 766 -12.78 -9.26 -16.33
N PHE A 767 -12.63 -8.32 -17.26
CA PHE A 767 -11.53 -7.34 -17.25
C PHE A 767 -11.80 -6.15 -16.32
N GLY A 768 -13.05 -5.98 -15.86
CA GLY A 768 -13.49 -4.92 -14.96
C GLY A 768 -12.68 -4.79 -13.65
N PRO A 769 -12.31 -5.89 -12.95
CA PRO A 769 -11.46 -5.82 -11.76
C PRO A 769 -10.09 -5.17 -11.96
N ILE A 770 -9.60 -5.06 -13.20
CA ILE A 770 -8.35 -4.37 -13.54
C ILE A 770 -8.65 -2.99 -14.14
N GLY A 771 -9.59 -2.93 -15.09
CA GLY A 771 -9.95 -1.71 -15.78
C GLY A 771 -10.56 -0.63 -14.88
N ILE A 772 -11.46 -1.01 -13.97
CA ILE A 772 -12.18 -0.07 -13.09
C ILE A 772 -11.22 0.56 -12.06
N PRO A 773 -10.41 -0.20 -11.30
CA PRO A 773 -9.42 0.41 -10.39
C PRO A 773 -8.39 1.26 -11.13
N SER A 774 -7.98 0.89 -12.35
CA SER A 774 -7.07 1.70 -13.18
C SER A 774 -7.66 3.05 -13.57
N LEU A 775 -8.94 3.10 -14.00
CA LEU A 775 -9.65 4.36 -14.30
C LEU A 775 -9.81 5.23 -13.05
N ILE A 776 -10.16 4.61 -11.92
CA ILE A 776 -10.29 5.31 -10.64
C ILE A 776 -8.95 5.89 -10.22
N ALA A 777 -7.88 5.09 -10.27
CA ALA A 777 -6.54 5.52 -9.90
C ALA A 777 -6.06 6.69 -10.78
N GLN A 778 -6.25 6.62 -12.10
CA GLN A 778 -5.92 7.72 -13.00
C GLN A 778 -6.69 9.00 -12.62
N LYS A 779 -8.00 8.90 -12.37
CA LYS A 779 -8.81 10.07 -12.02
C LYS A 779 -8.52 10.62 -10.63
N MET A 780 -8.21 9.77 -9.66
CA MET A 780 -7.78 10.19 -8.33
C MET A 780 -6.44 10.94 -8.37
N LEU A 781 -5.54 10.57 -9.29
CA LEU A 781 -4.26 11.27 -9.51
C LEU A 781 -4.42 12.61 -10.27
N GLU A 782 -5.48 12.77 -11.07
CA GLU A 782 -5.80 14.03 -11.77
C GLU A 782 -6.56 15.05 -10.90
N VAL A 783 -7.11 14.60 -9.75
CA VAL A 783 -7.99 15.40 -8.89
C VAL A 783 -7.24 15.94 -7.68
N ASN A 784 -7.23 17.27 -7.53
CA ASN A 784 -6.55 17.96 -6.43
C ASN A 784 -7.33 17.95 -5.10
N ASP A 785 -8.66 17.75 -5.11
CA ASP A 785 -9.52 17.72 -3.92
C ASP A 785 -10.30 16.39 -3.80
N LEU A 786 -9.66 15.41 -3.16
CA LEU A 786 -10.22 14.06 -2.97
C LEU A 786 -11.52 14.06 -2.15
N VAL A 787 -11.64 14.96 -1.17
CA VAL A 787 -12.80 15.04 -0.26
C VAL A 787 -14.00 15.67 -0.96
N GLY A 788 -13.76 16.74 -1.73
CA GLY A 788 -14.77 17.37 -2.57
C GLY A 788 -15.35 16.41 -3.60
N THR A 789 -14.50 15.67 -4.32
CA THR A 789 -14.95 14.69 -5.31
C THR A 789 -15.71 13.51 -4.69
N ALA A 790 -15.24 12.98 -3.55
CA ALA A 790 -15.97 11.92 -2.84
C ALA A 790 -17.37 12.38 -2.38
N ARG A 791 -17.49 13.61 -1.85
CA ARG A 791 -18.78 14.20 -1.46
C ARG A 791 -19.71 14.37 -2.65
N MET A 792 -19.19 14.84 -3.79
CA MET A 792 -19.95 15.01 -5.03
C MET A 792 -20.49 13.67 -5.55
N LEU A 793 -19.64 12.63 -5.61
CA LEU A 793 -20.04 11.28 -6.03
C LEU A 793 -21.07 10.66 -5.09
N PHE A 794 -20.92 10.88 -3.78
CA PHE A 794 -21.89 10.42 -2.79
C PHE A 794 -23.25 11.10 -2.95
N MET A 795 -23.29 12.41 -3.19
CA MET A 795 -24.52 13.14 -3.48
C MET A 795 -25.20 12.66 -4.76
N PHE A 796 -24.42 12.38 -5.81
CA PHE A 796 -24.94 11.76 -7.04
C PHE A 796 -25.55 10.38 -6.75
N MET A 797 -24.86 9.52 -6.00
CA MET A 797 -25.37 8.20 -5.62
C MET A 797 -26.70 8.30 -4.85
N LEU A 798 -26.79 9.20 -3.87
CA LEU A 798 -28.02 9.45 -3.13
C LEU A 798 -29.16 9.95 -4.02
N THR A 799 -28.86 10.81 -5.00
CA THR A 799 -29.82 11.33 -5.98
C THR A 799 -30.42 10.17 -6.81
N VAL A 800 -29.58 9.26 -7.31
CA VAL A 800 -30.01 8.08 -8.07
C VAL A 800 -30.83 7.13 -7.17
N ILE A 801 -30.36 6.82 -5.96
CA ILE A 801 -31.06 5.93 -5.03
C ILE A 801 -32.43 6.50 -4.65
N ALA A 802 -32.51 7.81 -4.38
CA ALA A 802 -33.77 8.48 -4.09
C ALA A 802 -34.75 8.36 -5.27
N GLY A 803 -34.28 8.60 -6.51
CA GLY A 803 -35.08 8.43 -7.72
C GLY A 803 -35.59 7.01 -7.92
N LEU A 804 -34.70 6.01 -7.80
CA LEU A 804 -35.08 4.59 -7.92
C LEU A 804 -36.05 4.16 -6.81
N THR A 805 -35.87 4.65 -5.58
CA THR A 805 -36.76 4.35 -4.45
C THR A 805 -38.15 4.91 -4.68
N ILE A 806 -38.25 6.17 -5.13
CA ILE A 806 -39.54 6.80 -5.46
C ILE A 806 -40.19 6.08 -6.63
N GLN A 807 -39.43 5.73 -7.68
CA GLN A 807 -39.95 4.97 -8.81
C GLN A 807 -40.51 3.61 -8.37
N CYS A 808 -39.78 2.88 -7.53
CA CYS A 808 -40.13 1.53 -7.07
C CYS A 808 -41.32 1.49 -6.11
N PHE A 809 -41.35 2.38 -5.11
CA PHE A 809 -42.34 2.31 -4.03
C PHE A 809 -43.50 3.29 -4.17
N VAL A 810 -43.37 4.33 -5.00
CA VAL A 810 -44.42 5.35 -5.18
C VAL A 810 -44.98 5.29 -6.59
N THR A 811 -44.16 5.53 -7.62
CA THR A 811 -44.63 5.68 -9.00
C THR A 811 -45.27 4.40 -9.54
N LEU A 812 -44.52 3.29 -9.58
CA LEU A 812 -45.00 2.03 -10.16
C LEU A 812 -46.24 1.49 -9.41
N PRO A 813 -46.27 1.46 -8.07
CA PRO A 813 -47.47 1.12 -7.30
C PRO A 813 -48.67 2.04 -7.57
N LEU A 814 -48.45 3.35 -7.74
CA LEU A 814 -49.52 4.31 -8.02
C LEU A 814 -50.15 4.09 -9.40
N ILE A 815 -49.33 3.90 -10.43
CA ILE A 815 -49.79 3.59 -11.79
C ILE A 815 -50.57 2.27 -11.80
N PHE A 816 -50.04 1.25 -11.11
CA PHE A 816 -50.70 -0.04 -10.95
C PHE A 816 -52.06 0.07 -10.24
N PHE A 817 -52.13 0.82 -9.14
CA PHE A 817 -53.37 1.02 -8.38
C PHE A 817 -54.42 1.81 -9.17
N ILE A 818 -54.02 2.88 -9.87
CA ILE A 818 -54.94 3.68 -10.68
C ILE A 818 -55.56 2.84 -11.79
N GLY A 819 -54.77 2.01 -12.48
CA GLY A 819 -55.26 1.22 -13.61
C GLY A 819 -55.99 -0.08 -13.23
N THR A 820 -55.56 -0.77 -12.16
CA THR A 820 -56.13 -2.08 -11.78
C THR A 820 -57.08 -2.00 -10.59
N ARG A 821 -57.03 -0.94 -9.78
CA ARG A 821 -57.72 -0.81 -8.47
C ARG A 821 -57.42 -1.92 -7.46
N HIS A 822 -56.33 -2.68 -7.66
CA HIS A 822 -55.86 -3.70 -6.73
C HIS A 822 -54.69 -3.19 -5.89
N ASN A 823 -54.52 -3.74 -4.67
CA ASN A 823 -53.48 -3.31 -3.75
C ASN A 823 -52.07 -3.68 -4.30
N PRO A 824 -51.23 -2.68 -4.67
CA PRO A 824 -49.93 -2.92 -5.28
C PRO A 824 -48.88 -3.45 -4.29
N TYR A 825 -48.97 -3.11 -3.00
CA TYR A 825 -47.98 -3.52 -2.00
C TYR A 825 -48.12 -5.00 -1.62
N LYS A 826 -49.34 -5.55 -1.69
CA LYS A 826 -49.55 -7.01 -1.56
C LYS A 826 -48.92 -7.75 -2.75
N PHE A 827 -49.00 -7.16 -3.94
CA PHE A 827 -48.37 -7.69 -5.16
C PHE A 827 -46.83 -7.62 -5.04
N LEU A 828 -46.28 -6.48 -4.63
CA LEU A 828 -44.84 -6.29 -4.43
C LEU A 828 -44.23 -7.28 -3.42
N ARG A 829 -44.95 -7.60 -2.32
CA ARG A 829 -44.48 -8.57 -1.32
C ARG A 829 -44.30 -9.99 -1.90
N GLY A 830 -45.07 -10.37 -2.92
CA GLY A 830 -44.95 -11.66 -3.60
C GLY A 830 -43.72 -11.79 -4.51
N LEU A 831 -43.08 -10.66 -4.85
CA LEU A 831 -41.92 -10.61 -5.75
C LEU A 831 -40.57 -10.64 -5.03
N GLY A 832 -40.55 -10.78 -3.69
CA GLY A 832 -39.34 -10.65 -2.89
C GLY A 832 -38.18 -11.55 -3.34
N GLN A 833 -38.46 -12.79 -3.75
CA GLN A 833 -37.43 -13.72 -4.24
C GLN A 833 -36.79 -13.25 -5.56
N ALA A 834 -37.62 -12.77 -6.51
CA ALA A 834 -37.13 -12.21 -7.76
C ALA A 834 -36.31 -10.94 -7.52
N VAL A 835 -36.75 -10.05 -6.62
CA VAL A 835 -35.99 -8.84 -6.27
C VAL A 835 -34.64 -9.17 -5.65
N LEU A 836 -34.58 -10.14 -4.73
CA LEU A 836 -33.31 -10.59 -4.13
C LEU A 836 -32.37 -11.20 -5.18
N THR A 837 -32.90 -11.96 -6.14
CA THR A 837 -32.08 -12.49 -7.23
C THR A 837 -31.60 -11.39 -8.18
N ALA A 838 -32.44 -10.41 -8.53
CA ALA A 838 -32.05 -9.26 -9.36
C ALA A 838 -30.97 -8.41 -8.67
N LEU A 839 -31.08 -8.21 -7.35
CA LEU A 839 -30.08 -7.51 -6.54
C LEU A 839 -28.73 -8.26 -6.53
N GLY A 840 -28.75 -9.60 -6.44
CA GLY A 840 -27.53 -10.42 -6.42
C GLY A 840 -26.86 -10.56 -7.80
N THR A 841 -27.65 -10.76 -8.85
CA THR A 841 -27.17 -11.06 -10.21
C THR A 841 -26.94 -9.83 -11.08
N ALA A 842 -27.57 -8.69 -10.75
CA ALA A 842 -27.59 -7.47 -11.55
C ALA A 842 -28.11 -7.65 -13.00
N SER A 843 -28.77 -8.77 -13.32
CA SER A 843 -29.27 -9.07 -14.66
C SER A 843 -30.77 -9.39 -14.66
N SER A 844 -31.54 -8.63 -15.46
CA SER A 844 -32.97 -8.89 -15.64
C SER A 844 -33.22 -10.21 -16.37
N ALA A 845 -32.33 -10.60 -17.31
CA ALA A 845 -32.43 -11.88 -18.02
C ALA A 845 -32.17 -13.07 -17.10
N ALA A 846 -31.18 -12.98 -16.19
CA ALA A 846 -30.90 -14.05 -15.22
C ALA A 846 -32.03 -14.23 -14.19
N CYS A 847 -32.75 -13.15 -13.87
CA CYS A 847 -33.87 -13.18 -12.93
C CYS A 847 -35.18 -13.70 -13.54
N LEU A 848 -35.28 -13.72 -14.87
CA LEU A 848 -36.52 -14.01 -15.60
C LEU A 848 -37.23 -15.32 -15.15
N PRO A 849 -36.55 -16.47 -14.98
CA PRO A 849 -37.21 -17.73 -14.56
C PRO A 849 -37.84 -17.65 -13.16
N ILE A 850 -37.20 -16.93 -12.24
CA ILE A 850 -37.70 -16.76 -10.87
C ILE A 850 -38.89 -15.79 -10.87
N THR A 851 -38.83 -14.73 -11.67
CA THR A 851 -39.97 -13.80 -11.85
C THR A 851 -41.19 -14.53 -12.43
N PHE A 852 -40.97 -15.45 -13.38
CA PHE A 852 -42.01 -16.33 -13.91
C PHE A 852 -42.69 -17.14 -12.81
N GLN A 853 -41.88 -17.79 -11.96
CA GLN A 853 -42.38 -18.63 -10.88
C GLN A 853 -43.16 -17.81 -9.84
N CYS A 854 -42.63 -16.65 -9.41
CA CYS A 854 -43.33 -15.77 -8.47
C CYS A 854 -44.70 -15.33 -8.99
N LEU A 855 -44.81 -14.94 -10.27
CA LEU A 855 -46.07 -14.48 -10.85
C LEU A 855 -47.09 -15.61 -11.03
N LYS A 856 -46.61 -16.83 -11.31
CA LYS A 856 -47.45 -18.03 -11.36
C LYS A 856 -48.01 -18.36 -9.97
N ASP A 857 -47.19 -18.29 -8.93
CA ASP A 857 -47.60 -18.51 -7.54
C ASP A 857 -48.59 -17.44 -7.04
N MET A 858 -48.58 -16.26 -7.67
CA MET A 858 -49.54 -15.17 -7.44
C MET A 858 -50.83 -15.27 -8.27
N GLY A 859 -50.99 -16.33 -9.07
CA GLY A 859 -52.22 -16.60 -9.84
C GLY A 859 -52.34 -15.85 -11.17
N ILE A 860 -51.24 -15.30 -11.71
CA ILE A 860 -51.23 -14.61 -13.01
C ILE A 860 -51.20 -15.63 -14.15
N ASP A 861 -52.04 -15.42 -15.17
CA ASP A 861 -52.19 -16.34 -16.30
C ASP A 861 -50.88 -16.53 -17.07
N SER A 862 -50.50 -17.80 -17.28
CA SER A 862 -49.24 -18.18 -17.94
C SER A 862 -49.13 -17.67 -19.39
N ARG A 863 -50.26 -17.45 -20.08
CA ARG A 863 -50.29 -16.86 -21.43
C ARG A 863 -49.81 -15.41 -21.42
N VAL A 864 -50.12 -14.68 -20.34
CA VAL A 864 -49.69 -13.29 -20.16
C VAL A 864 -48.24 -13.22 -19.71
N THR A 865 -47.83 -14.06 -18.75
CA THR A 865 -46.44 -14.06 -18.27
C THR A 865 -45.45 -14.44 -19.36
N LYS A 866 -45.74 -15.49 -20.15
CA LYS A 866 -44.85 -16.00 -21.22
C LYS A 866 -44.65 -15.01 -22.37
N PHE A 867 -45.56 -14.05 -22.50
CA PHE A 867 -45.50 -13.02 -23.53
C PHE A 867 -44.94 -11.70 -22.99
N VAL A 868 -45.44 -11.22 -21.85
CA VAL A 868 -45.16 -9.86 -21.36
C VAL A 868 -43.79 -9.75 -20.68
N LEU A 869 -43.34 -10.76 -19.92
CA LEU A 869 -42.08 -10.68 -19.18
C LEU A 869 -40.83 -10.66 -20.07
N PRO A 870 -40.69 -11.51 -21.11
CA PRO A 870 -39.52 -11.45 -21.99
C PRO A 870 -39.43 -10.15 -22.77
N VAL A 871 -40.59 -9.58 -23.15
CA VAL A 871 -40.68 -8.27 -23.82
C VAL A 871 -40.31 -7.15 -22.85
N GLY A 872 -40.82 -7.20 -21.61
CA GLY A 872 -40.48 -6.26 -20.53
C GLY A 872 -38.98 -6.25 -20.24
N ALA A 873 -38.37 -7.43 -20.09
CA ALA A 873 -36.95 -7.56 -19.79
C ALA A 873 -36.02 -6.85 -20.79
N MET A 874 -36.47 -6.67 -22.05
CA MET A 874 -35.70 -5.99 -23.11
C MET A 874 -36.13 -4.53 -23.32
N VAL A 875 -37.42 -4.20 -23.18
CA VAL A 875 -37.96 -2.87 -23.51
C VAL A 875 -38.09 -1.96 -22.29
N ASN A 876 -38.43 -2.51 -21.14
CA ASN A 876 -38.82 -1.78 -19.95
C ASN A 876 -37.66 -1.63 -18.97
N MET A 877 -36.80 -0.65 -19.24
CA MET A 877 -35.63 -0.33 -18.42
C MET A 877 -35.77 0.99 -17.66
N ASP A 878 -36.86 1.13 -16.89
CA ASP A 878 -37.19 2.32 -16.09
C ASP A 878 -36.02 2.83 -15.23
N GLY A 879 -35.34 1.92 -14.53
CA GLY A 879 -34.20 2.23 -13.66
C GLY A 879 -32.97 2.69 -14.45
N THR A 880 -32.76 2.14 -15.64
CA THR A 880 -31.68 2.55 -16.56
C THR A 880 -31.97 3.94 -17.13
N ALA A 881 -33.20 4.18 -17.58
CA ALA A 881 -33.63 5.46 -18.14
C ALA A 881 -33.52 6.61 -17.13
N LEU A 882 -33.97 6.37 -15.88
CA LEU A 882 -33.84 7.34 -14.79
C LEU A 882 -32.37 7.66 -14.51
N TYR A 883 -31.53 6.62 -14.39
CA TYR A 883 -30.11 6.78 -14.13
C TYR A 883 -29.40 7.58 -15.23
N GLU A 884 -29.66 7.28 -16.50
CA GLU A 884 -29.04 7.96 -17.64
C GLU A 884 -29.37 9.45 -17.67
N ALA A 885 -30.62 9.81 -17.35
CA ALA A 885 -31.05 11.19 -17.25
C ALA A 885 -30.35 11.93 -16.09
N VAL A 886 -30.29 11.31 -14.90
CA VAL A 886 -29.62 11.88 -13.73
C VAL A 886 -28.12 12.04 -13.96
N ALA A 887 -27.46 11.02 -14.52
CA ALA A 887 -26.03 11.04 -14.79
C ALA A 887 -25.63 12.07 -15.86
N SER A 888 -26.44 12.23 -16.91
CA SER A 888 -26.17 13.21 -17.96
C SER A 888 -26.27 14.64 -17.46
N ILE A 889 -27.29 14.94 -16.63
CA ILE A 889 -27.44 16.27 -16.03
C ILE A 889 -26.36 16.51 -14.95
N PHE A 890 -26.00 15.50 -14.17
CA PHE A 890 -24.91 15.58 -13.21
C PHE A 890 -23.56 15.92 -13.89
N ILE A 891 -23.23 15.27 -15.00
CA ILE A 891 -22.02 15.58 -15.77
C ILE A 891 -22.08 17.01 -16.33
N ALA A 892 -23.25 17.47 -16.79
CA ALA A 892 -23.42 18.85 -17.24
C ALA A 892 -23.20 19.87 -16.10
N GLN A 893 -23.78 19.61 -14.91
CA GLN A 893 -23.60 20.44 -13.71
C GLN A 893 -22.13 20.50 -13.27
N MET A 894 -21.43 19.36 -13.27
CA MET A 894 -20.01 19.28 -12.91
C MET A 894 -19.11 20.06 -13.88
N ASN A 895 -19.49 20.16 -15.16
CA ASN A 895 -18.77 20.94 -16.16
C ASN A 895 -19.21 22.41 -16.22
N GLY A 896 -20.11 22.86 -15.33
CA GLY A 896 -20.63 24.23 -15.32
C GLY A 896 -21.45 24.59 -16.56
N MET A 897 -22.02 23.59 -17.24
CA MET A 897 -22.82 23.79 -18.44
C MET A 897 -24.28 24.04 -18.08
N GLU A 898 -24.79 25.22 -18.42
CA GLU A 898 -26.21 25.51 -18.31
C GLU A 898 -27.01 24.76 -19.39
N LEU A 899 -27.96 23.93 -18.93
CA LEU A 899 -28.89 23.21 -19.79
C LEU A 899 -30.13 24.07 -20.03
N SER A 900 -30.31 24.55 -21.26
CA SER A 900 -31.55 25.20 -21.68
C SER A 900 -32.69 24.17 -21.76
N PHE A 901 -33.94 24.64 -21.73
CA PHE A 901 -35.13 23.78 -21.85
C PHE A 901 -35.05 22.80 -23.03
N GLY A 902 -34.54 23.25 -24.19
CA GLY A 902 -34.33 22.39 -25.35
C GLY A 902 -33.36 21.24 -25.09
N LYS A 903 -32.25 21.48 -24.38
CA LYS A 903 -31.28 20.43 -24.03
C LYS A 903 -31.84 19.44 -23.01
N VAL A 904 -32.66 19.90 -22.05
CA VAL A 904 -33.34 19.03 -21.08
C VAL A 904 -34.37 18.14 -21.79
N LEU A 905 -35.11 18.68 -22.75
CA LEU A 905 -36.01 17.89 -23.60
C LEU A 905 -35.24 16.85 -24.42
N THR A 906 -34.07 17.22 -24.96
CA THR A 906 -33.17 16.27 -25.63
C THR A 906 -32.74 15.15 -24.68
N VAL A 907 -32.26 15.45 -23.46
CA VAL A 907 -31.93 14.42 -22.43
C VAL A 907 -33.10 13.46 -22.23
N SER A 908 -34.32 13.99 -22.11
CA SER A 908 -35.51 13.18 -21.83
C SER A 908 -35.80 12.19 -22.96
N VAL A 909 -35.77 12.65 -24.21
CA VAL A 909 -36.05 11.80 -25.38
C VAL A 909 -34.93 10.80 -25.60
N THR A 910 -33.67 11.22 -25.47
CA THR A 910 -32.52 10.36 -25.74
C THR A 910 -32.32 9.30 -24.67
N ALA A 911 -32.52 9.61 -23.37
CA ALA A 911 -32.49 8.63 -22.30
C ALA A 911 -33.61 7.58 -22.44
N THR A 912 -34.81 7.99 -22.85
CA THR A 912 -35.94 7.06 -23.07
C THR A 912 -35.65 6.10 -24.24
N LEU A 913 -35.05 6.59 -25.33
CA LEU A 913 -34.69 5.75 -26.48
C LEU A 913 -33.48 4.86 -26.19
N ALA A 914 -32.48 5.38 -25.48
CA ALA A 914 -31.27 4.65 -25.11
C ALA A 914 -31.58 3.51 -24.13
N SER A 915 -32.49 3.72 -23.18
CA SER A 915 -32.89 2.68 -22.23
C SER A 915 -33.61 1.49 -22.88
N ILE A 916 -34.37 1.71 -23.96
CA ILE A 916 -35.00 0.62 -24.73
C ILE A 916 -33.94 -0.23 -25.44
N GLY A 917 -32.79 0.37 -25.80
CA GLY A 917 -31.68 -0.31 -26.46
C GLY A 917 -30.66 -0.94 -25.50
N ALA A 918 -30.82 -0.78 -24.19
CA ALA A 918 -29.93 -1.40 -23.21
C ALA A 918 -30.19 -2.90 -23.14
N ALA A 919 -29.12 -3.69 -23.01
CA ALA A 919 -29.25 -5.14 -22.88
C ALA A 919 -29.49 -5.56 -21.43
N SER A 920 -30.19 -6.68 -21.23
CA SER A 920 -30.60 -7.17 -19.91
C SER A 920 -29.47 -7.85 -19.11
N ILE A 921 -28.25 -7.32 -19.21
CA ILE A 921 -27.01 -7.85 -18.64
C ILE A 921 -26.33 -6.81 -17.73
N PRO A 922 -25.48 -7.22 -16.78
CA PRO A 922 -24.85 -6.29 -15.84
C PRO A 922 -23.99 -5.24 -16.56
N GLY A 923 -24.09 -3.99 -16.13
CA GLY A 923 -23.30 -2.87 -16.66
C GLY A 923 -23.72 -2.33 -18.03
N ALA A 924 -24.79 -2.85 -18.65
CA ALA A 924 -25.26 -2.37 -19.96
C ALA A 924 -25.70 -0.88 -19.95
N GLY A 925 -26.16 -0.37 -18.80
CA GLY A 925 -26.56 1.04 -18.64
C GLY A 925 -25.43 2.06 -18.80
N LEU A 926 -24.17 1.66 -18.54
CA LEU A 926 -23.00 2.54 -18.75
C LEU A 926 -22.71 2.76 -20.23
N VAL A 927 -22.98 1.73 -21.04
CA VAL A 927 -22.80 1.73 -22.49
C VAL A 927 -23.82 2.65 -23.15
N THR A 928 -25.09 2.56 -22.75
CA THR A 928 -26.18 3.37 -23.30
C THR A 928 -26.16 4.81 -22.81
N MET A 929 -25.65 5.08 -21.60
CA MET A 929 -25.40 6.44 -21.11
C MET A 929 -24.45 7.25 -22.01
N LEU A 930 -23.47 6.60 -22.65
CA LEU A 930 -22.55 7.28 -23.59
C LEU A 930 -23.30 7.89 -24.77
N ILE A 931 -24.41 7.27 -25.19
CA ILE A 931 -25.28 7.74 -26.28
C ILE A 931 -25.95 9.05 -25.89
N VAL A 932 -26.44 9.14 -24.65
CA VAL A 932 -27.11 10.33 -24.11
C VAL A 932 -26.12 11.50 -23.99
N LEU A 933 -24.86 11.23 -23.61
CA LEU A 933 -23.82 12.25 -23.49
C LEU A 933 -23.36 12.79 -24.84
N THR A 934 -23.15 11.92 -25.84
CA THR A 934 -22.77 12.35 -27.19
C THR A 934 -23.87 13.16 -27.86
N ALA A 935 -25.16 12.87 -27.55
CA ALA A 935 -26.32 13.68 -27.94
C ALA A 935 -26.16 15.17 -27.61
N LEU A 936 -25.66 15.41 -26.40
CA LEU A 936 -25.61 16.73 -25.78
C LEU A 936 -24.27 17.43 -26.06
N GLY A 937 -23.33 16.72 -26.69
CA GLY A 937 -21.95 17.17 -26.86
C GLY A 937 -21.19 17.24 -25.54
N LEU A 938 -21.58 16.43 -24.54
CA LEU A 938 -20.92 16.39 -23.23
C LEU A 938 -19.65 15.54 -23.28
N PRO A 939 -18.59 15.90 -22.52
CA PRO A 939 -17.32 15.17 -22.52
C PRO A 939 -17.49 13.79 -21.87
N ALA A 940 -17.40 12.74 -22.69
CA ALA A 940 -17.55 11.35 -22.25
C ALA A 940 -16.45 10.84 -21.29
N ASN A 941 -15.32 11.54 -21.19
CA ASN A 941 -14.23 11.16 -20.28
C ASN A 941 -14.64 11.21 -18.81
N ASP A 942 -15.66 12.00 -18.49
CA ASP A 942 -16.16 12.17 -17.12
C ASP A 942 -17.01 10.98 -16.64
N VAL A 943 -17.42 10.08 -17.55
CA VAL A 943 -18.11 8.83 -17.21
C VAL A 943 -17.26 7.92 -16.33
N SER A 944 -15.93 8.00 -16.47
CA SER A 944 -14.97 7.22 -15.67
C SER A 944 -15.18 7.36 -14.16
N LEU A 945 -15.62 8.53 -13.69
CA LEU A 945 -15.92 8.78 -12.27
C LEU A 945 -17.17 8.03 -11.79
N ILE A 946 -18.15 7.85 -12.67
CA ILE A 946 -19.41 7.18 -12.37
C ILE A 946 -19.24 5.65 -12.37
N ILE A 947 -18.38 5.12 -13.24
CA ILE A 947 -18.08 3.68 -13.34
C ILE A 947 -17.65 3.08 -11.99
N ALA A 948 -16.92 3.85 -11.19
CA ALA A 948 -16.41 3.44 -9.88
C ALA A 948 -17.50 2.99 -8.89
N ILE A 949 -18.69 3.56 -9.02
CA ILE A 949 -19.83 3.34 -8.11
C ILE A 949 -20.97 2.58 -8.79
N ASP A 950 -20.89 2.38 -10.11
CA ASP A 950 -21.96 1.79 -10.89
C ASP A 950 -22.22 0.32 -10.53
N TRP A 951 -21.20 -0.44 -10.12
CA TRP A 951 -21.36 -1.83 -9.67
C TRP A 951 -22.41 -2.00 -8.55
N PHE A 952 -22.63 -0.94 -7.75
CA PHE A 952 -23.66 -0.91 -6.71
C PHE A 952 -25.00 -0.38 -7.25
N LEU A 953 -24.96 0.74 -7.99
CA LEU A 953 -26.16 1.36 -8.55
C LEU A 953 -26.87 0.45 -9.57
N ASP A 954 -26.12 -0.32 -10.35
CA ASP A 954 -26.63 -1.27 -11.35
C ASP A 954 -27.59 -2.30 -10.76
N ARG A 955 -27.25 -2.86 -9.59
CA ARG A 955 -28.10 -3.83 -8.90
C ARG A 955 -29.46 -3.26 -8.50
N LEU A 956 -29.47 -2.00 -8.07
CA LEU A 956 -30.70 -1.29 -7.72
C LEU A 956 -31.52 -1.00 -8.99
N ARG A 957 -30.88 -0.56 -10.08
CA ARG A 957 -31.56 -0.36 -11.38
C ARG A 957 -32.22 -1.64 -11.86
N THR A 958 -31.47 -2.75 -11.91
CA THR A 958 -31.98 -4.05 -12.35
C THR A 958 -33.14 -4.52 -11.49
N SER A 959 -33.07 -4.32 -10.17
CA SER A 959 -34.17 -4.67 -9.26
C SER A 959 -35.45 -3.89 -9.58
N VAL A 960 -35.33 -2.58 -9.86
CA VAL A 960 -36.48 -1.75 -10.25
C VAL A 960 -37.05 -2.16 -11.61
N ASN A 961 -36.19 -2.50 -12.58
CA ASN A 961 -36.62 -2.97 -13.90
C ASN A 961 -37.45 -4.28 -13.78
N VAL A 962 -36.95 -5.27 -13.03
CA VAL A 962 -37.65 -6.55 -12.80
C VAL A 962 -39.00 -6.34 -12.10
N ILE A 963 -39.06 -5.41 -11.14
CA ILE A 963 -40.32 -5.03 -10.48
C ILE A 963 -41.29 -4.38 -11.48
N GLY A 964 -40.80 -3.48 -12.34
CA GLY A 964 -41.57 -2.86 -13.41
C GLY A 964 -42.16 -3.88 -14.38
N ASP A 965 -41.38 -4.91 -14.77
CA ASP A 965 -41.83 -5.99 -15.65
C ASP A 965 -42.94 -6.81 -15.02
N ALA A 966 -42.79 -7.15 -13.74
CA ALA A 966 -43.78 -7.90 -12.99
C ALA A 966 -45.08 -7.11 -12.80
N PHE A 967 -45.00 -5.81 -12.48
CA PHE A 967 -46.17 -4.94 -12.43
C PHE A 967 -46.84 -4.78 -13.78
N GLY A 968 -46.07 -4.66 -14.87
CA GLY A 968 -46.61 -4.62 -16.24
C GLY A 968 -47.37 -5.90 -16.60
N CYS A 969 -46.84 -7.06 -16.22
CA CYS A 969 -47.50 -8.34 -16.40
C CYS A 969 -48.82 -8.43 -15.62
N GLY A 970 -48.82 -8.02 -14.35
CA GLY A 970 -50.04 -7.94 -13.54
C GLY A 970 -51.06 -6.94 -14.10
N PHE A 971 -50.61 -5.77 -14.54
CA PHE A 971 -51.45 -4.72 -15.11
C PHE A 971 -52.19 -5.19 -16.36
N VAL A 972 -51.47 -5.84 -17.27
CA VAL A 972 -52.04 -6.42 -18.49
C VAL A 972 -52.98 -7.57 -18.15
N HIS A 973 -52.63 -8.43 -17.19
CA HIS A 973 -53.49 -9.52 -16.74
C HIS A 973 -54.84 -8.99 -16.25
N PHE A 974 -54.86 -8.09 -15.26
CA PHE A 974 -56.11 -7.59 -14.66
C PHE A 974 -57.01 -6.83 -15.65
N LEU A 975 -56.43 -6.13 -16.63
CA LEU A 975 -57.21 -5.45 -17.67
C LEU A 975 -57.72 -6.41 -18.77
N CYS A 976 -57.07 -7.55 -18.97
CA CYS A 976 -57.44 -8.54 -19.99
C CYS A 976 -58.24 -9.72 -19.42
N ILE A 977 -58.57 -9.76 -18.12
CA ILE A 977 -59.33 -10.88 -17.51
C ILE A 977 -60.62 -11.18 -18.29
N GLY A 978 -61.35 -10.15 -18.75
CA GLY A 978 -62.56 -10.33 -19.57
C GLY A 978 -62.28 -10.95 -20.94
N ASP A 979 -61.27 -10.43 -21.65
CA ASP A 979 -60.85 -10.93 -22.98
C ASP A 979 -60.29 -12.37 -22.90
N LEU A 980 -59.60 -12.72 -21.80
CA LEU A 980 -58.99 -14.04 -21.55
C LEU A 980 -60.03 -15.12 -21.23
N ASN A 981 -61.17 -14.74 -20.67
CA ASN A 981 -62.29 -15.63 -20.36
C ASN A 981 -63.16 -15.90 -21.60
N GLU A 982 -63.33 -14.94 -22.51
CA GLU A 982 -64.00 -15.16 -23.81
C GLU A 982 -63.24 -16.17 -24.68
N LEU A 983 -61.91 -16.16 -24.62
CA LEU A 983 -61.03 -17.14 -25.30
C LEU A 983 -61.13 -18.57 -24.74
N SER A 984 -61.87 -18.80 -23.64
CA SER A 984 -62.00 -20.11 -22.97
C SER A 984 -63.34 -20.81 -23.22
N ILE A 985 -64.24 -20.22 -24.00
CA ILE A 985 -65.49 -20.88 -24.44
C ILE A 985 -65.17 -21.73 -25.70
N PRO A 986 -65.35 -23.06 -25.70
CA PRO A 986 -65.15 -23.88 -26.88
C PRO A 986 -66.34 -23.73 -27.83
N ASP A 987 -66.11 -23.22 -29.05
CA ASP A 987 -67.09 -23.33 -30.15
C ASP A 987 -67.30 -24.82 -30.49
N GLN A 988 -68.56 -25.27 -30.38
CA GLN A 988 -68.96 -26.67 -30.37
C GLN A 988 -69.11 -27.35 -31.75
N ASN A 989 -68.63 -26.77 -32.85
CA ASN A 989 -68.94 -27.28 -34.21
C ASN A 989 -67.78 -27.89 -35.03
N ASP A 990 -66.56 -28.00 -34.52
CA ASP A 990 -65.48 -28.69 -35.24
C ASP A 990 -65.10 -30.03 -34.57
N LYS A 991 -66.01 -31.01 -34.67
CA LYS A 991 -65.72 -32.43 -34.39
C LYS A 991 -65.38 -33.18 -35.68
N GLU A 992 -64.27 -32.80 -36.34
CA GLU A 992 -63.50 -33.68 -37.24
C GLU A 992 -62.26 -32.94 -37.82
N ALA A 993 -61.37 -32.43 -36.96
CA ALA A 993 -59.92 -32.29 -37.21
C ALA A 993 -59.24 -31.39 -36.15
N ILE A 994 -58.97 -31.91 -34.94
CA ILE A 994 -57.82 -31.46 -34.14
C ILE A 994 -57.32 -32.68 -33.34
N LYS A 995 -56.29 -33.35 -33.86
CA LYS A 995 -55.20 -33.80 -32.97
C LYS A 995 -54.39 -32.54 -32.66
N PRO A 996 -53.87 -32.34 -31.43
CA PRO A 996 -53.08 -31.16 -31.12
C PRO A 996 -51.71 -31.26 -31.81
N THR A 997 -51.67 -30.90 -33.09
CA THR A 997 -50.47 -30.43 -33.80
C THR A 997 -50.53 -28.90 -33.84
N THR A 998 -50.33 -28.29 -32.68
CA THR A 998 -49.80 -26.92 -32.61
C THR A 998 -48.40 -27.03 -32.04
N MET A 999 -47.46 -27.33 -32.94
CA MET A 999 -46.05 -26.98 -32.76
C MET A 999 -45.96 -25.46 -32.65
N SER A 1000 -46.13 -24.92 -31.44
CA SER A 1000 -45.55 -23.61 -31.10
C SER A 1000 -44.06 -23.83 -30.93
N HIS A 1001 -43.30 -23.81 -32.02
CA HIS A 1001 -41.84 -23.92 -32.00
C HIS A 1001 -41.21 -22.55 -31.67
N GLY A 1002 -41.55 -22.05 -30.47
CA GLY A 1002 -40.61 -21.30 -29.65
C GLY A 1002 -39.82 -22.33 -28.84
N ILE A 1003 -38.57 -21.99 -28.52
CA ILE A 1003 -37.63 -22.83 -27.75
C ILE A 1003 -38.36 -23.57 -26.63
N ASN A 1004 -38.21 -24.90 -26.59
CA ASN A 1004 -38.75 -25.73 -25.52
C ASN A 1004 -38.05 -25.32 -24.22
N PHE A 1005 -38.72 -24.51 -23.39
CA PHE A 1005 -38.13 -23.96 -22.17
C PHE A 1005 -37.78 -25.06 -21.16
N ASP A 1006 -38.44 -26.22 -21.21
CA ASP A 1006 -38.08 -27.39 -20.39
C ASP A 1006 -36.73 -28.01 -20.85
N ASP A 1007 -36.39 -27.90 -22.13
CA ASP A 1007 -35.07 -28.29 -22.66
C ASP A 1007 -34.02 -27.20 -22.41
N LEU A 1008 -34.42 -25.91 -22.34
CA LEU A 1008 -33.52 -24.81 -21.95
C LEU A 1008 -33.18 -24.89 -20.45
N GLU A 1009 -34.15 -25.22 -19.61
CA GLU A 1009 -34.00 -25.43 -18.17
C GLU A 1009 -33.09 -26.64 -17.90
N LYS A 1010 -33.30 -27.76 -18.59
CA LYS A 1010 -32.39 -28.93 -18.56
C LYS A 1010 -31.00 -28.64 -19.14
N ASN A 1011 -30.88 -27.82 -20.18
CA ASN A 1011 -29.58 -27.47 -20.75
C ASN A 1011 -28.83 -26.44 -19.92
N ILE A 1012 -29.51 -25.59 -19.14
CA ILE A 1012 -28.89 -24.66 -18.19
C ILE A 1012 -28.45 -25.41 -16.92
N GLU A 1013 -29.25 -26.34 -16.41
CA GLU A 1013 -28.86 -27.21 -15.28
C GLU A 1013 -27.69 -28.14 -15.65
N ASN A 1014 -27.65 -28.68 -16.88
CA ASN A 1014 -26.56 -29.57 -17.30
C ASN A 1014 -25.29 -28.84 -17.79
N ASN A 1015 -25.38 -27.65 -18.38
CA ASN A 1015 -24.18 -26.91 -18.83
C ASN A 1015 -23.46 -26.09 -17.73
N ASN A 1016 -24.09 -25.92 -16.57
CA ASN A 1016 -23.51 -25.19 -15.44
C ASN A 1016 -22.65 -26.08 -14.51
N ASN A 1017 -22.54 -27.38 -14.79
CA ASN A 1017 -21.70 -28.29 -14.00
C ASN A 1017 -20.31 -28.48 -14.63
N ALA A 1018 -19.31 -27.86 -13.99
CA ALA A 1018 -17.86 -28.08 -14.06
C ALA A 1018 -17.12 -27.91 -15.40
N HIS A 1019 -17.68 -28.32 -16.55
CA HIS A 1019 -16.90 -28.45 -17.80
C HIS A 1019 -16.68 -27.12 -18.54
N ASN A 1020 -17.69 -26.22 -18.56
CA ASN A 1020 -17.56 -24.89 -19.16
C ASN A 1020 -16.69 -23.94 -18.34
N ILE A 1021 -16.63 -24.11 -17.02
CA ILE A 1021 -15.74 -23.33 -16.14
C ILE A 1021 -14.27 -23.66 -16.47
N HIS A 1022 -13.95 -24.93 -16.75
CA HIS A 1022 -12.60 -25.38 -17.11
C HIS A 1022 -12.12 -24.90 -18.49
N ILE A 1023 -12.95 -24.94 -19.53
CA ILE A 1023 -12.57 -24.46 -20.87
C ILE A 1023 -12.42 -22.92 -20.87
N SER A 1024 -13.30 -22.21 -20.15
CA SER A 1024 -13.24 -20.75 -20.01
C SER A 1024 -12.02 -20.28 -19.22
N THR A 1025 -11.64 -20.99 -18.15
CA THR A 1025 -10.38 -20.73 -17.41
C THR A 1025 -9.16 -21.07 -18.24
N MET A 1026 -9.19 -22.12 -19.07
CA MET A 1026 -8.06 -22.47 -19.94
C MET A 1026 -7.84 -21.46 -21.07
N ILE A 1027 -8.92 -20.97 -21.70
CA ILE A 1027 -8.86 -19.90 -22.72
C ILE A 1027 -8.38 -18.58 -22.09
N ALA A 1028 -8.86 -18.25 -20.88
CA ALA A 1028 -8.36 -17.10 -20.11
C ALA A 1028 -6.88 -17.23 -19.74
N TYR A 1029 -6.40 -18.44 -19.39
CA TYR A 1029 -5.00 -18.71 -19.12
C TYR A 1029 -4.13 -18.59 -20.39
N CYS A 1030 -4.62 -19.05 -21.54
CA CYS A 1030 -3.95 -18.90 -22.83
C CYS A 1030 -3.90 -17.44 -23.28
N PHE A 1031 -4.97 -16.66 -23.11
CA PHE A 1031 -4.99 -15.23 -23.41
C PHE A 1031 -4.13 -14.41 -22.45
N PHE A 1032 -4.15 -14.73 -21.15
CA PHE A 1032 -3.28 -14.13 -20.13
C PHE A 1032 -1.81 -14.44 -20.41
N SER A 1033 -1.49 -15.67 -20.83
CA SER A 1033 -0.14 -16.09 -21.25
C SER A 1033 0.31 -15.38 -22.53
N LEU A 1034 -0.57 -15.17 -23.52
CA LEU A 1034 -0.24 -14.42 -24.74
C LEU A 1034 -0.05 -12.92 -24.47
N LEU A 1035 -0.91 -12.32 -23.64
CA LEU A 1035 -0.84 -10.92 -23.25
C LEU A 1035 0.42 -10.65 -22.42
N LEU A 1036 0.74 -11.54 -21.47
CA LEU A 1036 1.96 -11.49 -20.69
C LEU A 1036 3.18 -11.69 -21.58
N LYS A 1037 3.16 -12.60 -22.56
CA LYS A 1037 4.24 -12.77 -23.55
C LYS A 1037 4.44 -11.54 -24.46
N HIS A 1038 3.39 -10.82 -24.80
CA HIS A 1038 3.50 -9.54 -25.54
C HIS A 1038 3.97 -8.38 -24.65
N LEU A 1039 3.58 -8.35 -23.37
CA LEU A 1039 4.12 -7.42 -22.37
C LEU A 1039 5.60 -7.72 -22.04
N ILE A 1040 6.03 -8.98 -22.07
CA ILE A 1040 7.43 -9.43 -21.88
C ILE A 1040 8.33 -9.01 -23.05
N PHE A 1041 7.78 -8.87 -24.27
CA PHE A 1041 8.57 -8.50 -25.46
C PHE A 1041 8.79 -6.97 -25.60
N LEU A 1042 8.09 -6.16 -24.80
CA LEU A 1042 8.20 -4.71 -24.76
C LEU A 1042 8.78 -4.27 -23.40
N ASN A 1043 10.10 -4.15 -23.37
CA ASN A 1043 10.93 -3.41 -22.39
C ASN A 1043 11.50 -4.21 -21.19
N THR A 1044 12.83 -4.19 -21.09
CA THR A 1044 13.71 -5.02 -20.24
C THR A 1044 13.74 -4.67 -18.75
N THR A 1045 12.94 -3.72 -18.27
CA THR A 1045 12.99 -3.26 -16.87
C THR A 1045 12.02 -4.01 -15.95
N VAL A 1046 11.00 -4.71 -16.50
CA VAL A 1046 10.01 -5.48 -15.72
C VAL A 1046 10.36 -6.97 -15.61
N ALA A 1047 11.20 -7.48 -16.53
CA ALA A 1047 11.63 -8.88 -16.54
C ALA A 1047 12.44 -9.26 -15.29
N GLN A 1048 13.33 -8.38 -14.81
CA GLN A 1048 14.16 -8.65 -13.62
C GLN A 1048 13.37 -8.64 -12.30
N VAL A 1049 12.22 -7.94 -12.24
CA VAL A 1049 11.33 -7.92 -11.07
C VAL A 1049 10.47 -9.19 -11.03
N THR A 1050 10.11 -9.74 -12.20
CA THR A 1050 9.19 -10.88 -12.29
C THR A 1050 9.93 -12.23 -12.21
N GLU A 1051 11.18 -12.31 -12.68
CA GLU A 1051 12.00 -13.54 -12.62
C GLU A 1051 12.36 -13.93 -11.17
N LYS A 1052 12.41 -12.97 -10.24
CA LYS A 1052 12.56 -13.24 -8.79
C LYS A 1052 11.25 -13.53 -8.05
N MET A 1053 10.08 -13.18 -8.60
CA MET A 1053 8.78 -13.54 -8.01
C MET A 1053 8.42 -15.02 -8.24
N ILE A 1054 9.02 -15.68 -9.24
CA ILE A 1054 8.76 -17.09 -9.57
C ILE A 1054 9.55 -18.07 -8.66
N HIS A 1055 10.52 -17.58 -7.88
CA HIS A 1055 11.37 -18.41 -7.00
C HIS A 1055 11.04 -18.33 -5.49
N MET A 1056 9.89 -17.78 -5.09
CA MET A 1056 9.37 -17.95 -3.73
C MET A 1056 8.56 -19.26 -3.63
N PRO A 1057 8.79 -20.10 -2.59
CA PRO A 1057 8.19 -21.42 -2.48
C PRO A 1057 6.68 -21.32 -2.23
N GLU A 1058 5.89 -22.01 -3.05
CA GLU A 1058 4.50 -22.52 -3.03
C GLU A 1058 3.45 -22.17 -1.93
N LEU A 1059 3.72 -21.31 -0.95
CA LEU A 1059 2.70 -20.74 -0.07
C LEU A 1059 2.23 -19.40 -0.64
N ASP A 1060 1.02 -19.40 -1.22
CA ASP A 1060 -0.12 -18.56 -0.78
C ASP A 1060 -1.14 -18.13 -1.85
N MET A 1061 -1.29 -18.87 -2.94
CA MET A 1061 -2.53 -18.78 -3.76
C MET A 1061 -3.77 -19.32 -3.02
N ARG A 1062 -3.58 -20.14 -1.96
CA ARG A 1062 -4.67 -20.62 -1.08
C ARG A 1062 -5.24 -19.50 -0.19
N PHE A 1063 -4.42 -18.56 0.27
CA PHE A 1063 -4.88 -17.47 1.13
C PHE A 1063 -5.70 -16.42 0.37
N MET A 1064 -5.31 -16.09 -0.87
CA MET A 1064 -6.09 -15.18 -1.73
C MET A 1064 -7.47 -15.76 -2.10
N PHE A 1065 -7.56 -17.09 -2.30
CA PHE A 1065 -8.83 -17.78 -2.56
C PHE A 1065 -9.69 -17.92 -1.30
N ASN A 1066 -9.07 -18.17 -0.14
CA ASN A 1066 -9.76 -18.18 1.16
C ASN A 1066 -10.26 -16.79 1.58
N LEU A 1067 -9.54 -15.72 1.22
CA LEU A 1067 -9.97 -14.34 1.43
C LEU A 1067 -11.20 -14.00 0.58
N PHE A 1068 -11.28 -14.55 -0.65
CA PHE A 1068 -12.44 -14.42 -1.53
C PHE A 1068 -13.68 -15.16 -1.02
N ILE A 1069 -13.51 -16.35 -0.42
CA ILE A 1069 -14.59 -17.10 0.25
C ILE A 1069 -15.03 -16.40 1.55
N ALA A 1070 -14.08 -15.86 2.33
CA ALA A 1070 -14.39 -15.12 3.55
C ALA A 1070 -15.17 -13.81 3.27
N MET A 1071 -14.88 -13.13 2.15
CA MET A 1071 -15.58 -11.92 1.73
C MET A 1071 -17.00 -12.17 1.17
N THR A 1072 -17.30 -13.38 0.73
CA THR A 1072 -18.63 -13.74 0.19
C THR A 1072 -19.56 -14.39 1.23
N ALA A 1073 -19.05 -14.78 2.41
CA ALA A 1073 -19.79 -15.50 3.45
C ALA A 1073 -20.27 -14.62 4.62
N HIS A 1074 -20.76 -13.40 4.37
CA HIS A 1074 -21.57 -12.66 5.35
C HIS A 1074 -23.07 -12.91 5.11
N ILE A 1075 -23.55 -14.09 5.51
CA ILE A 1075 -24.97 -14.38 5.68
C ILE A 1075 -25.16 -14.91 7.11
N HIS A 1076 -26.04 -14.23 7.85
CA HIS A 1076 -26.51 -14.46 9.24
C HIS A 1076 -26.03 -15.72 10.00
N TYR A 1077 -25.40 -15.48 11.16
CA TYR A 1077 -25.38 -16.42 12.29
C TYR A 1077 -26.81 -16.65 12.82
N PRO A 1078 -27.29 -17.90 12.97
CA PRO A 1078 -28.35 -18.21 13.91
C PRO A 1078 -27.75 -18.47 15.31
N SER A 1079 -28.53 -18.09 16.32
CA SER A 1079 -28.25 -18.15 17.75
C SER A 1079 -27.73 -19.50 18.25
N VAL A 1080 -26.74 -19.42 19.15
CA VAL A 1080 -26.26 -20.51 20.01
C VAL A 1080 -27.37 -20.92 20.98
N ASN A 1081 -27.65 -22.22 21.11
CA ASN A 1081 -28.38 -22.78 22.25
C ASN A 1081 -27.38 -23.30 23.29
N ASP A 1082 -27.78 -23.25 24.56
CA ASP A 1082 -26.97 -23.25 25.79
C ASP A 1082 -26.12 -24.49 26.13
N ASP A 1083 -26.03 -25.51 25.27
CA ASP A 1083 -25.21 -26.70 25.56
C ASP A 1083 -24.01 -26.76 24.62
N GLY A 1084 -22.88 -26.22 25.09
CA GLY A 1084 -21.64 -25.99 24.34
C GLY A 1084 -20.94 -27.22 23.77
N HIS A 1085 -21.52 -27.85 22.73
CA HIS A 1085 -20.86 -28.87 21.92
C HIS A 1085 -21.02 -28.59 20.41
N ILE A 1086 -19.92 -28.22 19.76
CA ILE A 1086 -19.79 -28.20 18.30
C ILE A 1086 -19.56 -29.66 17.85
N THR A 1087 -20.52 -30.25 17.13
CA THR A 1087 -20.38 -31.60 16.58
C THR A 1087 -19.51 -31.61 15.32
N VAL A 1088 -18.52 -32.53 15.31
CA VAL A 1088 -17.50 -32.76 14.25
C VAL A 1088 -18.09 -32.99 12.85
N GLN A 1089 -19.40 -33.27 12.76
CA GLN A 1089 -20.10 -33.55 11.50
C GLN A 1089 -20.26 -32.31 10.60
N ASN A 1090 -20.28 -31.09 11.14
CA ASN A 1090 -20.36 -29.85 10.33
C ASN A 1090 -19.01 -29.37 9.80
N ILE A 1091 -17.90 -29.78 10.42
CA ILE A 1091 -16.55 -29.51 9.93
C ILE A 1091 -16.16 -30.54 8.85
N LEU A 1092 -16.63 -31.78 8.98
CA LEU A 1092 -16.32 -32.85 8.02
C LEU A 1092 -16.95 -32.62 6.63
N VAL A 1093 -18.14 -32.03 6.54
CA VAL A 1093 -18.81 -31.78 5.24
C VAL A 1093 -18.12 -30.65 4.44
N LEU A 1094 -17.48 -29.69 5.13
CA LEU A 1094 -16.67 -28.63 4.49
C LEU A 1094 -15.25 -29.13 4.12
N CYS A 1095 -14.67 -30.06 4.88
CA CYS A 1095 -13.33 -30.61 4.57
C CYS A 1095 -13.34 -31.77 3.57
N VAL A 1096 -14.46 -32.51 3.41
CA VAL A 1096 -14.51 -33.70 2.54
C VAL A 1096 -14.90 -33.37 1.08
N SER A 1097 -15.50 -32.21 0.80
CA SER A 1097 -15.85 -31.81 -0.57
C SER A 1097 -14.69 -31.15 -1.34
N ALA A 1098 -13.66 -30.63 -0.66
CA ALA A 1098 -12.53 -29.94 -1.31
C ALA A 1098 -11.28 -30.83 -1.54
N ASN A 1099 -11.17 -31.99 -0.89
CA ASN A 1099 -9.96 -32.84 -0.94
C ASN A 1099 -10.04 -34.06 -1.88
N PHE A 1100 -11.19 -34.33 -2.52
CA PHE A 1100 -11.35 -35.55 -3.35
C PHE A 1100 -10.94 -35.39 -4.82
N THR A 1101 -10.60 -34.19 -5.31
CA THR A 1101 -10.28 -33.96 -6.73
C THR A 1101 -8.78 -33.87 -7.02
N LEU A 1102 -7.89 -33.87 -6.01
CA LEU A 1102 -6.44 -33.71 -6.23
C LEU A 1102 -5.61 -35.01 -6.13
N TYR A 1103 -6.22 -36.18 -5.88
CA TYR A 1103 -5.47 -37.45 -5.75
C TYR A 1103 -5.51 -38.36 -7.00
N TYR A 1104 -6.09 -37.89 -8.12
CA TYR A 1104 -6.08 -38.63 -9.39
C TYR A 1104 -5.84 -37.67 -10.56
N GLN A 1105 -4.57 -37.37 -10.87
CA GLN A 1105 -4.02 -37.19 -12.23
C GLN A 1105 -2.62 -36.53 -12.22
N LEU A 1106 -1.60 -37.25 -11.75
CA LEU A 1106 -0.21 -37.07 -12.22
C LEU A 1106 0.54 -38.41 -12.06
N CYS A 1107 0.22 -39.38 -12.93
CA CYS A 1107 1.17 -40.39 -13.42
C CYS A 1107 0.50 -41.27 -14.49
N PRO A 1108 1.01 -41.31 -15.74
CA PRO A 1108 0.47 -42.18 -16.77
C PRO A 1108 1.21 -43.52 -16.73
N GLN A 1109 0.62 -44.56 -16.13
CA GLN A 1109 1.02 -45.95 -16.40
C GLN A 1109 -0.20 -46.88 -16.44
N SER A 1110 -0.32 -47.55 -17.59
CA SER A 1110 -1.33 -48.51 -17.99
C SER A 1110 -1.28 -49.83 -17.20
N ILE A 1111 -2.44 -50.31 -16.70
CA ILE A 1111 -2.66 -51.74 -16.37
C ILE A 1111 -4.05 -52.18 -16.89
N VAL A 1112 -4.00 -53.00 -17.95
CA VAL A 1112 -4.82 -54.20 -18.24
C VAL A 1112 -6.35 -54.10 -18.13
N ARG A 1113 -7.00 -54.04 -19.29
CA ARG A 1113 -8.09 -54.95 -19.69
C ARG A 1113 -8.12 -55.08 -21.21
N GLY A 1114 -7.21 -55.89 -21.74
CA GLY A 1114 -7.41 -56.57 -23.00
C GLY A 1114 -8.05 -57.92 -22.70
N ASN A 1115 -9.23 -58.17 -23.26
CA ASN A 1115 -9.79 -59.51 -23.37
C ASN A 1115 -8.77 -60.43 -24.05
N LEU A 1116 -8.75 -61.68 -23.57
CA LEU A 1116 -8.18 -62.86 -24.20
C LEU A 1116 -8.08 -62.75 -25.74
N THR A 1117 -6.87 -62.91 -26.30
CA THR A 1117 -6.52 -63.98 -27.25
C THR A 1117 -5.13 -63.79 -27.91
N VAL A 1118 -4.31 -64.85 -27.81
CA VAL A 1118 -3.34 -65.39 -28.80
C VAL A 1118 -2.04 -64.60 -29.15
N ASN A 1119 -0.94 -65.01 -28.49
CA ASN A 1119 0.31 -65.56 -29.05
C ASN A 1119 1.17 -64.75 -30.08
N PRO A 1120 2.45 -65.12 -30.36
CA PRO A 1120 3.61 -64.26 -30.11
C PRO A 1120 4.42 -63.89 -31.38
N ARG A 1121 5.27 -62.84 -31.28
CA ARG A 1121 6.67 -62.72 -31.80
C ARG A 1121 7.06 -61.32 -32.31
N PRO A 1122 8.37 -60.99 -32.33
CA PRO A 1122 8.91 -59.62 -32.32
C PRO A 1122 9.42 -59.17 -33.69
N ARG A 1123 9.58 -57.84 -33.90
CA ARG A 1123 10.66 -57.23 -34.71
C ARG A 1123 10.61 -55.70 -34.75
N ASN A 1124 11.76 -55.11 -34.41
CA ASN A 1124 12.52 -54.09 -35.13
C ASN A 1124 11.86 -52.80 -35.66
N ALA A 1125 12.56 -51.70 -35.32
CA ALA A 1125 13.10 -50.68 -36.22
C ALA A 1125 12.44 -49.29 -36.24
N THR A 1126 13.30 -48.33 -35.84
CA THR A 1126 13.60 -47.04 -36.50
C THR A 1126 12.59 -45.89 -36.48
N HIS A 1127 13.01 -44.83 -35.76
CA HIS A 1127 13.07 -43.42 -36.17
C HIS A 1127 12.04 -42.90 -37.19
N GLN A 1128 11.18 -41.99 -36.73
CA GLN A 1128 11.22 -40.58 -37.11
C GLN A 1128 10.68 -39.70 -35.97
#